data_AF-A0A8H2XA21-F1
#
_entry.id   AF-A0A8H2XA21-F1
#
_cell.length_a   1.000
_cell.length_b   1.000
_cell.length_c   1.000
_cell.angle_alpha   90.00
_cell.angle_beta   90.00
_cell.angle_gamma   90.00
#
_symmetry.space_group_name_H-M   'P 1'
#
loop_
_entity.id
_entity.type
_entity.pdbx_description
1 polymer ?
#
loop_
_entity_poly.entity_id
_entity_poly.type
_entity_poly.pdbx_seq_one_letter_code
_entity_poly.pdbx_strand_id
1 'polypeptide(L)'
;MAEEIDYEALPSNAGLGVNMLAGAMAGISEHAVMFPVDSIKTRMQVITTSNVAVYSSLGNAVQRIASTEGLRTLWRGVASVIMGAGPAHAVQFGTYEAVKEFAGDNRPGHFIKQRMQLKDSAFRSVASCARTVYRNEGLTAFYISYPTTLTMSVPFAAAQFTAYESIKRVLNPSDRYSPITHVTAGGMAGAFAAAITTPLDVAKTLLQTRGTSEDPRIRHAQGMRDAFQIIYDRNGLKGFTRGLAPRVLTFMPSNALCWLCYEFFRIWVAGRPAVTPNIQPENPNISNQLFPNAASLPPQGQATLREFSFEGAPTPPSQVTFVFSALKDTLRGALPVISRLQLMGFRIHLLVPSSQAIELEYLLDTLLPATHNISVYHTIPDDTGAALNILHHAKYVETPWVWIMPSNIENVVQSVETWVDSVASKVPRVQVPTGTYGARLTDSGIACISTRGRVEPVAFLVPPFLAPTPLLVESEPGISADIQANVWASLGERIARITGSGMGGVVVGSAYNFSDRCKSPSMTGPQGILAPSEQMVDTLRDHFRSTASGKIQFALFLPSQTSLKRIAPTVCRILQNGHDLATVIRELGNADSVRSNGQQQSNYGCHIHYTGGEDTGSGYDKDIIALTKSWCGTVVKDKILIIGGDEGLKFGRIPKSRVCATAVIYLRDSDLESSEWLSMLTPEEWRAWDIPAIELAVITHDRPWSLRRLLNSVKQGHYYGDTISVVINLEQTADLETRQIAEEFTMGDIPSHVSVRHRIVYAGLMTAVVESWYPHGNNSYGVILEDDVELSPLFYAWIKFGVLRYRYGTPSKDTHQLYGISLYQPKVSELHMQGRRPFNASNIFVATSVGHPHTPYLSQVPCSWGAVYFPEHWREFQQYLSLRLSEHLMLTTDIVVPNLRSNKWSRSWKKFFNEMVYLRGYASLYPNYDHFVSLSTNHLEAGEHVPMNINQEKQRQYFLPLMQEPEVANLHPGTELGVKLLDLPLSNLPSWTDLPVLDLWGNISSLESLQSIGLNRRKSMSVCQPDEIQAIALEYLCPPRESVRSENSLGVSYVSSNEDDIDLMQG
;
A
#
# COMPACT_ATOMS: atom_id res chain seq x y z
N MET A 1 -26.65 15.32 5.81
CA MET A 1 -27.12 13.95 6.07
C MET A 1 -26.03 13.05 5.53
N ALA A 2 -25.30 12.38 6.41
CA ALA A 2 -24.28 11.43 6.02
C ALA A 2 -24.98 10.21 5.41
N GLU A 3 -24.50 9.76 4.26
CA GLU A 3 -24.99 8.54 3.62
C GLU A 3 -24.46 7.35 4.44
N GLU A 4 -25.38 6.62 5.04
CA GLU A 4 -25.14 5.49 5.94
C GLU A 4 -24.64 4.30 5.10
N ILE A 5 -23.34 3.99 5.16
CA ILE A 5 -22.78 2.87 4.40
C ILE A 5 -23.19 1.56 5.06
N ASP A 6 -24.24 0.95 4.52
CA ASP A 6 -24.76 -0.35 4.89
C ASP A 6 -23.73 -1.45 4.54
N TYR A 7 -23.06 -2.00 5.56
CA TYR A 7 -22.07 -3.07 5.39
C TYR A 7 -22.66 -4.38 4.84
N GLU A 8 -23.99 -4.50 4.83
CA GLU A 8 -24.71 -5.61 4.20
C GLU A 8 -24.87 -5.40 2.68
N ALA A 9 -24.60 -4.20 2.16
CA ALA A 9 -24.66 -3.88 0.73
C ALA A 9 -23.36 -4.29 0.01
N LEU A 10 -23.53 -4.97 -1.13
CA LEU A 10 -22.46 -5.21 -2.08
C LEU A 10 -22.06 -3.87 -2.75
N PRO A 11 -20.82 -3.74 -3.26
CA PRO A 11 -20.36 -2.49 -3.85
C PRO A 11 -21.27 -2.11 -5.03
N SER A 12 -21.48 -0.80 -5.26
CA SER A 12 -22.46 -0.22 -6.20
C SER A 12 -22.27 -0.62 -7.68
N ASN A 13 -21.23 -1.39 -7.97
CA ASN A 13 -20.84 -1.95 -9.26
C ASN A 13 -21.10 -3.47 -9.39
N ALA A 14 -21.65 -4.14 -8.37
CA ALA A 14 -22.05 -5.54 -8.43
C ALA A 14 -23.34 -5.70 -9.25
N GLY A 15 -23.27 -6.30 -10.44
CA GLY A 15 -24.44 -6.50 -11.29
C GLY A 15 -25.50 -7.40 -10.62
N LEU A 16 -26.78 -7.07 -10.82
CA LEU A 16 -27.95 -7.82 -10.30
C LEU A 16 -27.81 -9.35 -10.42
N GLY A 17 -27.22 -9.83 -11.52
CA GLY A 17 -27.01 -11.27 -11.77
C GLY A 17 -26.13 -11.98 -10.75
N VAL A 18 -25.18 -11.28 -10.11
CA VAL A 18 -24.30 -11.83 -9.07
C VAL A 18 -25.09 -12.10 -7.79
N ASN A 19 -25.95 -11.15 -7.39
CA ASN A 19 -26.82 -11.27 -6.22
C ASN A 19 -27.84 -12.40 -6.41
N MET A 20 -28.40 -12.49 -7.62
CA MET A 20 -29.34 -13.54 -8.00
C MET A 20 -28.69 -14.94 -7.98
N LEU A 21 -27.46 -15.08 -8.47
CA LEU A 21 -26.76 -16.37 -8.52
C LEU A 21 -26.34 -16.83 -7.11
N ALA A 22 -25.78 -15.93 -6.30
CA ALA A 22 -25.41 -16.23 -4.91
C ALA A 22 -26.64 -16.61 -4.07
N GLY A 23 -27.74 -15.86 -4.20
CA GLY A 23 -29.03 -16.18 -3.57
C GLY A 23 -29.61 -17.52 -4.02
N ALA A 24 -29.53 -17.86 -5.31
CA ALA A 24 -30.01 -19.13 -5.84
C ALA A 24 -29.23 -20.34 -5.29
N MET A 25 -27.91 -20.25 -5.21
CA MET A 25 -27.05 -21.31 -4.68
C MET A 25 -27.26 -21.51 -3.18
N ALA A 26 -27.45 -20.43 -2.43
CA ALA A 26 -27.80 -20.48 -1.02
C ALA A 26 -29.16 -21.18 -0.78
N GLY A 27 -30.21 -20.76 -1.51
CA GLY A 27 -31.55 -21.34 -1.36
C GLY A 27 -31.67 -22.80 -1.82
N ILE A 28 -30.92 -23.20 -2.87
CA ILE A 28 -30.84 -24.61 -3.28
C ILE A 28 -30.18 -25.46 -2.18
N SER A 29 -29.08 -24.97 -1.61
CA SER A 29 -28.32 -25.67 -0.57
C SER A 29 -29.15 -25.83 0.71
N GLU A 30 -29.80 -24.76 1.15
CA GLU A 30 -30.72 -24.75 2.30
C GLU A 30 -31.82 -25.81 2.12
N HIS A 31 -32.60 -25.70 1.04
CA HIS A 31 -33.75 -26.56 0.84
C HIS A 31 -33.39 -28.02 0.56
N ALA A 32 -32.24 -28.30 -0.03
CA ALA A 32 -31.76 -29.67 -0.24
C ALA A 32 -31.38 -30.35 1.09
N VAL A 33 -30.74 -29.60 1.99
CA VAL A 33 -30.32 -30.09 3.32
C VAL A 33 -31.54 -30.26 4.24
N MET A 34 -32.49 -29.33 4.22
CA MET A 34 -33.66 -29.35 5.12
C MET A 34 -34.85 -30.19 4.62
N PHE A 35 -34.79 -30.71 3.38
CA PHE A 35 -35.89 -31.46 2.75
C PHE A 35 -36.46 -32.65 3.58
N PRO A 36 -35.65 -33.45 4.30
CA PRO A 36 -36.16 -34.53 5.14
C PRO A 36 -37.05 -34.04 6.29
N VAL A 37 -36.65 -32.93 6.92
CA VAL A 37 -37.37 -32.33 8.05
C VAL A 37 -38.69 -31.75 7.57
N ASP A 38 -38.68 -31.09 6.41
CA ASP A 38 -39.85 -30.56 5.69
C ASP A 38 -40.87 -31.67 5.35
N SER A 39 -40.39 -32.82 4.89
CA SER A 39 -41.23 -33.97 4.53
C SER A 39 -41.92 -34.60 5.75
N ILE A 40 -41.27 -34.55 6.92
CA ILE A 40 -41.85 -35.03 8.18
C ILE A 40 -42.85 -34.02 8.73
N LYS A 41 -42.50 -32.72 8.71
CA LYS A 41 -43.40 -31.63 9.12
C LYS A 41 -44.73 -31.70 8.37
N THR A 42 -44.67 -31.79 7.04
CA THR A 42 -45.87 -31.83 6.19
C THR A 42 -46.77 -33.02 6.52
N ARG A 43 -46.19 -34.22 6.72
CA ARG A 43 -46.96 -35.41 7.13
C ARG A 43 -47.59 -35.28 8.53
N MET A 44 -46.96 -34.56 9.45
CA MET A 44 -47.50 -34.30 10.80
C MET A 44 -48.61 -33.23 10.80
N GLN A 45 -48.61 -32.32 9.82
CA GLN A 45 -49.57 -31.22 9.70
C GLN A 45 -50.85 -31.59 8.94
N VAL A 46 -50.87 -32.69 8.17
CA VAL A 46 -52.07 -33.17 7.45
C VAL A 46 -53.07 -33.75 8.45
N ILE A 47 -54.29 -33.19 8.48
CA ILE A 47 -55.39 -33.67 9.32
C ILE A 47 -56.11 -34.81 8.59
N THR A 48 -55.99 -36.04 9.11
CA THR A 48 -56.76 -37.20 8.63
C THR A 48 -57.91 -37.53 9.60
N THR A 49 -58.99 -38.12 9.07
CA THR A 49 -60.27 -38.44 9.73
C THR A 49 -60.24 -39.55 10.79
N SER A 50 -59.07 -39.92 11.31
CA SER A 50 -58.92 -41.01 12.29
C SER A 50 -58.42 -40.50 13.65
N ASN A 51 -59.10 -40.90 14.73
CA ASN A 51 -58.91 -40.41 16.12
C ASN A 51 -57.59 -40.83 16.82
N VAL A 52 -56.55 -41.20 16.07
CA VAL A 52 -55.24 -41.56 16.65
C VAL A 52 -54.14 -40.76 15.94
N ALA A 53 -53.41 -39.94 16.69
CA ALA A 53 -52.24 -39.24 16.16
C ALA A 53 -51.16 -40.26 15.76
N VAL A 54 -50.90 -40.40 14.46
CA VAL A 54 -50.03 -41.45 13.89
C VAL A 54 -48.53 -41.25 14.22
N TYR A 55 -48.10 -40.03 14.54
CA TYR A 55 -46.72 -39.69 14.91
C TYR A 55 -46.69 -38.78 16.14
N SER A 56 -45.99 -39.21 17.19
CA SER A 56 -45.92 -38.49 18.48
C SER A 56 -44.71 -37.55 18.61
N SER A 57 -43.62 -37.79 17.87
CA SER A 57 -42.40 -36.97 17.90
C SER A 57 -41.63 -37.06 16.57
N LEU A 58 -40.73 -36.10 16.32
CA LEU A 58 -39.91 -36.04 15.10
C LEU A 58 -39.03 -37.29 14.94
N GLY A 59 -38.39 -37.75 16.03
CA GLY A 59 -37.57 -38.96 16.03
C GLY A 59 -38.37 -40.25 15.78
N ASN A 60 -39.57 -40.36 16.37
CA ASN A 60 -40.49 -41.47 16.09
C ASN A 60 -40.94 -41.46 14.63
N ALA A 61 -41.22 -40.29 14.05
CA ALA A 61 -41.56 -40.16 12.64
C ALA A 61 -40.41 -40.56 11.70
N VAL A 62 -39.17 -40.11 11.97
CA VAL A 62 -37.98 -40.54 11.20
C VAL A 62 -37.81 -42.05 11.25
N GLN A 63 -37.82 -42.64 12.45
CA GLN A 63 -37.61 -44.07 12.66
C GLN A 63 -38.68 -44.91 11.96
N ARG A 64 -39.94 -44.49 12.06
CA ARG A 64 -41.09 -45.22 11.51
C ARG A 64 -41.18 -45.10 9.99
N ILE A 65 -40.84 -43.94 9.41
CA ILE A 65 -40.78 -43.76 7.94
C ILE A 65 -39.58 -44.52 7.35
N ALA A 66 -38.42 -44.46 8.00
CA ALA A 66 -37.23 -45.16 7.55
C ALA A 66 -37.42 -46.69 7.55
N SER A 67 -38.14 -47.25 8.54
CA SER A 67 -38.39 -48.69 8.64
C SER A 67 -39.55 -49.20 7.78
N THR A 68 -40.51 -48.36 7.41
CA THR A 68 -41.70 -48.78 6.63
C THR A 68 -41.62 -48.45 5.14
N GLU A 69 -41.01 -47.32 4.78
CA GLU A 69 -40.97 -46.80 3.40
C GLU A 69 -39.52 -46.64 2.86
N GLY A 70 -38.52 -46.84 3.71
CA GLY A 70 -37.09 -46.69 3.39
C GLY A 70 -36.56 -45.25 3.52
N LEU A 71 -35.29 -45.12 3.92
CA LEU A 71 -34.67 -43.81 4.23
C LEU A 71 -34.63 -42.83 3.04
N ARG A 72 -34.51 -43.35 1.81
CA ARG A 72 -34.53 -42.53 0.58
C ARG A 72 -35.88 -41.85 0.32
N THR A 73 -36.96 -42.34 0.92
CA THR A 73 -38.29 -41.75 0.79
C THR A 73 -38.37 -40.37 1.45
N LEU A 74 -37.47 -40.05 2.39
CA LEU A 74 -37.35 -38.71 2.99
C LEU A 74 -36.87 -37.64 1.98
N TRP A 75 -36.21 -38.02 0.88
CA TRP A 75 -35.80 -37.13 -0.21
C TRP A 75 -36.69 -37.20 -1.45
N ARG A 76 -37.78 -37.97 -1.39
CA ARG A 76 -38.71 -38.14 -2.51
C ARG A 76 -39.45 -36.81 -2.78
N GLY A 77 -39.09 -36.16 -3.88
CA GLY A 77 -39.63 -34.85 -4.27
C GLY A 77 -38.62 -33.70 -4.17
N VAL A 78 -37.38 -33.94 -3.72
CA VAL A 78 -36.34 -32.91 -3.58
C VAL A 78 -36.03 -32.21 -4.90
N ALA A 79 -36.06 -32.93 -6.02
CA ALA A 79 -35.85 -32.35 -7.36
C ALA A 79 -36.89 -31.28 -7.70
N SER A 80 -38.15 -31.43 -7.26
CA SER A 80 -39.19 -30.40 -7.45
C SER A 80 -38.92 -29.15 -6.61
N VAL A 81 -38.27 -29.31 -5.46
CA VAL A 81 -37.89 -28.20 -4.59
C VAL A 81 -36.65 -27.51 -5.12
N ILE A 82 -35.63 -28.24 -5.58
CA ILE A 82 -34.42 -27.65 -6.19
C ILE A 82 -34.77 -26.86 -7.46
N MET A 83 -35.61 -27.44 -8.34
CA MET A 83 -36.07 -26.75 -9.56
C MET A 83 -36.92 -25.50 -9.28
N GLY A 84 -37.62 -25.47 -8.13
CA GLY A 84 -38.39 -24.29 -7.71
C GLY A 84 -37.58 -23.28 -6.91
N ALA A 85 -36.61 -23.74 -6.12
CA ALA A 85 -35.84 -22.96 -5.16
C ALA A 85 -34.84 -22.02 -5.85
N GLY A 86 -34.10 -22.50 -6.86
CA GLY A 86 -33.14 -21.68 -7.59
C GLY A 86 -33.77 -20.41 -8.17
N PRO A 87 -34.80 -20.52 -9.02
CA PRO A 87 -35.50 -19.36 -9.56
C PRO A 87 -36.21 -18.52 -8.50
N ALA A 88 -36.80 -19.14 -7.47
CA ALA A 88 -37.49 -18.41 -6.42
C ALA A 88 -36.54 -17.56 -5.55
N HIS A 89 -35.36 -18.08 -5.20
CA HIS A 89 -34.38 -17.36 -4.38
C HIS A 89 -33.57 -16.36 -5.21
N ALA A 90 -33.26 -16.69 -6.47
CA ALA A 90 -32.71 -15.70 -7.42
C ALA A 90 -33.62 -14.48 -7.54
N VAL A 91 -34.92 -14.72 -7.69
CA VAL A 91 -35.92 -13.65 -7.73
C VAL A 91 -36.07 -13.02 -6.35
N GLN A 92 -36.11 -13.75 -5.23
CA GLN A 92 -36.25 -13.16 -3.90
C GLN A 92 -35.11 -12.20 -3.52
N PHE A 93 -33.86 -12.59 -3.74
CA PHE A 93 -32.70 -11.73 -3.44
C PHE A 93 -32.51 -10.63 -4.50
N GLY A 94 -32.74 -10.91 -5.78
CA GLY A 94 -32.74 -9.88 -6.82
C GLY A 94 -33.87 -8.86 -6.67
N THR A 95 -35.05 -9.31 -6.26
CA THR A 95 -36.20 -8.47 -5.90
C THR A 95 -35.98 -7.78 -4.56
N TYR A 96 -35.30 -8.37 -3.57
CA TYR A 96 -34.94 -7.68 -2.33
C TYR A 96 -34.08 -6.44 -2.61
N GLU A 97 -33.04 -6.59 -3.43
CA GLU A 97 -32.18 -5.48 -3.89
C GLU A 97 -32.98 -4.47 -4.73
N ALA A 98 -33.78 -4.93 -5.69
CA ALA A 98 -34.59 -4.06 -6.55
C ALA A 98 -35.76 -3.38 -5.79
N VAL A 99 -36.31 -3.99 -4.74
CA VAL A 99 -37.39 -3.46 -3.88
C VAL A 99 -36.86 -2.50 -2.83
N LYS A 100 -35.57 -2.62 -2.46
CA LYS A 100 -34.83 -1.60 -1.72
C LYS A 100 -34.76 -0.28 -2.51
N GLU A 101 -34.80 -0.34 -3.84
CA GLU A 101 -34.93 0.84 -4.74
C GLU A 101 -36.36 1.15 -5.21
N PHE A 102 -37.25 0.15 -5.41
CA PHE A 102 -38.62 0.34 -5.92
C PHE A 102 -39.50 -0.90 -5.63
N ALA A 103 -40.48 -0.80 -4.73
CA ALA A 103 -41.37 -1.92 -4.37
C ALA A 103 -42.15 -2.59 -5.55
N GLY A 104 -42.09 -3.95 -5.71
CA GLY A 104 -43.17 -4.79 -6.32
C GLY A 104 -42.87 -6.06 -7.19
N ASP A 105 -43.16 -7.27 -6.65
CA ASP A 105 -43.95 -8.45 -7.18
C ASP A 105 -43.38 -9.74 -7.92
N ASN A 106 -44.17 -10.86 -7.87
CA ASN A 106 -43.89 -12.32 -7.61
C ASN A 106 -44.13 -13.40 -8.74
N ARG A 107 -43.83 -14.71 -8.47
CA ARG A 107 -44.09 -15.93 -9.31
C ARG A 107 -44.43 -17.29 -8.57
N PRO A 108 -44.92 -18.38 -9.25
CA PRO A 108 -45.97 -19.31 -8.77
C PRO A 108 -45.63 -20.80 -8.38
N GLY A 109 -44.48 -21.12 -7.78
CA GLY A 109 -44.03 -22.52 -7.59
C GLY A 109 -44.69 -23.39 -6.48
N HIS A 110 -45.38 -22.81 -5.49
CA HIS A 110 -45.67 -23.50 -4.22
C HIS A 110 -46.86 -24.49 -4.22
N PHE A 111 -47.79 -24.38 -5.17
CA PHE A 111 -49.04 -25.17 -5.16
C PHE A 111 -48.84 -26.66 -5.48
N ILE A 112 -47.89 -26.99 -6.36
CA ILE A 112 -47.67 -28.36 -6.83
C ILE A 112 -46.96 -29.21 -5.77
N LYS A 113 -46.03 -28.60 -5.01
CA LYS A 113 -45.30 -29.24 -3.89
C LYS A 113 -46.27 -29.86 -2.88
N GLN A 114 -47.32 -29.14 -2.52
CA GLN A 114 -48.25 -29.54 -1.46
C GLN A 114 -49.16 -30.70 -1.85
N ARG A 115 -49.64 -30.73 -3.10
CA ARG A 115 -50.47 -31.85 -3.60
C ARG A 115 -49.68 -33.14 -3.79
N MET A 116 -48.38 -33.04 -4.05
CA MET A 116 -47.49 -34.20 -4.16
C MET A 116 -47.04 -34.78 -2.81
N GLN A 117 -47.13 -34.00 -1.72
CA GLN A 117 -46.66 -34.37 -0.38
C GLN A 117 -47.76 -34.96 0.52
N LEU A 118 -48.99 -35.13 0.01
CA LEU A 118 -50.08 -35.78 0.73
C LEU A 118 -49.86 -37.29 0.85
N LYS A 119 -50.24 -37.84 2.01
CA LYS A 119 -50.23 -39.29 2.24
C LYS A 119 -51.19 -39.94 1.24
N ASP A 120 -50.70 -40.94 0.49
CA ASP A 120 -51.38 -41.60 -0.64
C ASP A 120 -51.61 -40.75 -1.91
N SER A 121 -50.68 -39.83 -2.22
CA SER A 121 -50.68 -39.07 -3.48
C SER A 121 -50.66 -39.98 -4.73
N ALA A 122 -51.71 -39.90 -5.55
CA ALA A 122 -51.82 -40.60 -6.84
C ALA A 122 -50.84 -40.09 -7.92
N PHE A 123 -50.20 -38.94 -7.71
CA PHE A 123 -49.31 -38.30 -8.67
C PHE A 123 -47.86 -38.74 -8.49
N ARG A 124 -47.29 -39.37 -9.53
CA ARG A 124 -45.88 -39.84 -9.54
C ARG A 124 -44.88 -38.83 -10.12
N SER A 125 -45.36 -37.80 -10.82
CA SER A 125 -44.52 -36.77 -11.44
C SER A 125 -45.19 -35.38 -11.44
N VAL A 126 -44.37 -34.34 -11.40
CA VAL A 126 -44.78 -32.91 -11.39
C VAL A 126 -45.62 -32.58 -12.63
N ALA A 127 -45.19 -33.03 -13.81
CA ALA A 127 -45.89 -32.78 -15.07
C ALA A 127 -47.28 -33.45 -15.12
N SER A 128 -47.43 -34.64 -14.52
CA SER A 128 -48.72 -35.31 -14.44
C SER A 128 -49.69 -34.59 -13.49
N CYS A 129 -49.18 -34.14 -12.33
CA CYS A 129 -49.94 -33.34 -11.37
C CYS A 129 -50.39 -32.00 -12.00
N ALA A 130 -49.46 -31.24 -12.56
CA ALA A 130 -49.72 -29.95 -13.19
C ALA A 130 -50.73 -30.06 -14.34
N ARG A 131 -50.57 -31.06 -15.22
CA ARG A 131 -51.46 -31.30 -16.37
C ARG A 131 -52.87 -31.69 -15.94
N THR A 132 -52.99 -32.51 -14.90
CA THR A 132 -54.29 -32.96 -14.38
C THR A 132 -55.03 -31.82 -13.67
N VAL A 133 -54.33 -31.01 -12.87
CA VAL A 133 -54.89 -29.83 -12.21
C VAL A 133 -55.32 -28.78 -13.24
N TYR A 134 -54.47 -28.48 -14.22
CA TYR A 134 -54.79 -27.54 -15.29
C TYR A 134 -56.04 -27.96 -16.07
N ARG A 135 -56.16 -29.26 -16.37
CA ARG A 135 -57.27 -29.80 -17.16
C ARG A 135 -58.59 -29.90 -16.38
N ASN A 136 -58.54 -30.12 -15.07
CA ASN A 136 -59.74 -30.35 -14.25
C ASN A 136 -60.22 -29.11 -13.48
N GLU A 137 -59.30 -28.21 -13.10
CA GLU A 137 -59.59 -27.07 -12.21
C GLU A 137 -59.20 -25.70 -12.84
N GLY A 138 -58.52 -25.71 -13.99
CA GLY A 138 -58.15 -24.49 -14.73
C GLY A 138 -56.94 -23.74 -14.18
N LEU A 139 -56.58 -22.64 -14.86
CA LEU A 139 -55.42 -21.79 -14.51
C LEU A 139 -55.59 -21.08 -13.16
N THR A 140 -56.82 -20.70 -12.81
CA THR A 140 -57.14 -20.00 -11.55
C THR A 140 -56.85 -20.86 -10.31
N ALA A 141 -56.89 -22.19 -10.43
CA ALA A 141 -56.54 -23.10 -9.34
C ALA A 141 -55.09 -22.96 -8.86
N PHE A 142 -54.16 -22.57 -9.76
CA PHE A 142 -52.76 -22.34 -9.40
C PHE A 142 -52.53 -21.04 -8.60
N TYR A 143 -53.47 -20.09 -8.67
CA TYR A 143 -53.36 -18.76 -8.05
C TYR A 143 -54.39 -18.52 -6.95
N ILE A 144 -55.28 -19.48 -6.67
CA ILE A 144 -56.35 -19.34 -5.67
C ILE A 144 -55.83 -19.07 -4.25
N SER A 145 -54.58 -19.45 -3.98
CA SER A 145 -53.92 -19.24 -2.69
C SER A 145 -53.05 -17.97 -2.64
N TYR A 146 -52.99 -17.18 -3.71
CA TYR A 146 -52.07 -16.04 -3.82
C TYR A 146 -52.37 -14.94 -2.78
N PRO A 147 -53.62 -14.49 -2.57
CA PRO A 147 -53.94 -13.54 -1.50
C PRO A 147 -53.60 -14.09 -0.11
N THR A 148 -53.91 -15.38 0.14
CA THR A 148 -53.60 -16.07 1.40
C THR A 148 -52.10 -16.21 1.65
N THR A 149 -51.31 -16.36 0.58
CA THR A 149 -49.85 -16.43 0.65
C THR A 149 -49.26 -15.07 1.01
N LEU A 150 -49.78 -13.97 0.46
CA LEU A 150 -49.36 -12.62 0.85
C LEU A 150 -49.70 -12.33 2.31
N THR A 151 -50.89 -12.70 2.79
CA THR A 151 -51.28 -12.53 4.21
C THR A 151 -50.45 -13.37 5.17
N MET A 152 -49.70 -14.37 4.69
CA MET A 152 -48.80 -15.20 5.51
C MET A 152 -47.33 -14.76 5.39
N SER A 153 -46.88 -14.48 4.17
CA SER A 153 -45.48 -14.15 3.88
C SER A 153 -45.09 -12.75 4.34
N VAL A 154 -46.00 -11.76 4.23
CA VAL A 154 -45.71 -10.38 4.68
C VAL A 154 -45.54 -10.30 6.20
N PRO A 155 -46.44 -10.88 7.03
CA PRO A 155 -46.23 -10.89 8.48
C PRO A 155 -45.02 -11.73 8.92
N PHE A 156 -44.73 -12.82 8.19
CA PHE A 156 -43.55 -13.64 8.47
C PHE A 156 -42.26 -12.87 8.21
N ALA A 157 -42.13 -12.23 7.04
CA ALA A 157 -40.97 -11.41 6.69
C ALA A 157 -40.83 -10.23 7.65
N ALA A 158 -41.91 -9.50 7.94
CA ALA A 158 -41.89 -8.40 8.91
C ALA A 158 -41.41 -8.86 10.29
N ALA A 159 -42.00 -9.94 10.83
CA ALA A 159 -41.60 -10.48 12.12
C ALA A 159 -40.14 -10.98 12.12
N GLN A 160 -39.68 -11.60 11.03
CA GLN A 160 -38.31 -12.08 10.90
C GLN A 160 -37.32 -10.93 10.85
N PHE A 161 -37.53 -9.91 10.01
CA PHE A 161 -36.60 -8.78 9.89
C PHE A 161 -36.56 -7.93 11.16
N THR A 162 -37.72 -7.65 11.77
CA THR A 162 -37.77 -6.90 13.04
C THR A 162 -37.07 -7.67 14.16
N ALA A 163 -37.28 -8.98 14.25
CA ALA A 163 -36.60 -9.81 15.25
C ALA A 163 -35.10 -9.93 14.95
N TYR A 164 -34.71 -10.08 13.70
CA TYR A 164 -33.30 -10.13 13.28
C TYR A 164 -32.57 -8.86 13.67
N GLU A 165 -33.09 -7.68 13.32
CA GLU A 165 -32.51 -6.38 13.68
C GLU A 165 -32.41 -6.20 15.20
N SER A 166 -33.47 -6.58 15.93
CA SER A 166 -33.49 -6.47 17.39
C SER A 166 -32.47 -7.40 18.06
N ILE A 167 -32.37 -8.64 17.58
CA ILE A 167 -31.45 -9.65 18.13
C ILE A 167 -30.00 -9.33 17.72
N LYS A 168 -29.77 -8.86 16.49
CA LYS A 168 -28.47 -8.41 15.99
C LYS A 168 -27.92 -7.25 16.83
N ARG A 169 -28.73 -6.24 17.14
CA ARG A 169 -28.30 -5.11 18.01
C ARG A 169 -27.89 -5.55 19.42
N VAL A 170 -28.49 -6.62 19.93
CA VAL A 170 -28.15 -7.17 21.25
C VAL A 170 -26.92 -8.08 21.19
N LEU A 171 -26.80 -8.91 20.15
CA LEU A 171 -25.68 -9.85 19.98
C LEU A 171 -24.42 -9.19 19.42
N ASN A 172 -24.54 -8.09 18.68
CA ASN A 172 -23.45 -7.32 18.10
C ASN A 172 -23.63 -5.82 18.35
N PRO A 173 -23.49 -5.36 19.61
CA PRO A 173 -23.55 -3.94 19.95
C PRO A 173 -22.36 -3.13 19.38
N SER A 174 -21.34 -3.81 18.85
CA SER A 174 -20.11 -3.24 18.30
C SER A 174 -20.20 -2.92 16.80
N ASP A 175 -21.29 -3.31 16.14
CA ASP A 175 -21.55 -3.20 14.69
C ASP A 175 -20.40 -3.70 13.79
N ARG A 176 -19.62 -4.66 14.28
CA ARG A 176 -18.53 -5.30 13.52
C ARG A 176 -19.06 -6.55 12.82
N TYR A 177 -18.66 -6.78 11.57
CA TYR A 177 -19.05 -7.99 10.84
C TYR A 177 -18.65 -9.26 11.60
N SER A 178 -19.64 -10.10 11.94
CA SER A 178 -19.44 -11.34 12.69
C SER A 178 -20.33 -12.45 12.11
N PRO A 179 -19.77 -13.42 11.36
CA PRO A 179 -20.53 -14.50 10.75
C PRO A 179 -21.35 -15.30 11.76
N ILE A 180 -20.79 -15.52 12.96
CA ILE A 180 -21.47 -16.24 14.05
C ILE A 180 -22.67 -15.44 14.55
N THR A 181 -22.57 -14.11 14.61
CA THR A 181 -23.71 -13.25 15.00
C THR A 181 -24.80 -13.29 13.94
N HIS A 182 -24.47 -13.25 12.65
CA HIS A 182 -25.47 -13.36 11.58
C HIS A 182 -26.18 -14.72 11.57
N VAL A 183 -25.43 -15.81 11.74
CA VAL A 183 -25.99 -17.17 11.80
C VAL A 183 -26.89 -17.35 13.03
N THR A 184 -26.47 -16.85 14.19
CA THR A 184 -27.25 -16.98 15.44
C THR A 184 -28.45 -16.03 15.49
N ALA A 185 -28.28 -14.76 15.11
CA ALA A 185 -29.38 -13.79 15.02
C ALA A 185 -30.39 -14.19 13.94
N GLY A 186 -29.93 -14.62 12.76
CA GLY A 186 -30.77 -15.11 11.67
C GLY A 186 -31.55 -16.38 12.05
N GLY A 187 -30.89 -17.33 12.72
CA GLY A 187 -31.54 -18.54 13.24
C GLY A 187 -32.60 -18.25 14.32
N MET A 188 -32.29 -17.40 15.29
CA MET A 188 -33.22 -17.01 16.36
C MET A 188 -34.41 -16.19 15.83
N ALA A 189 -34.16 -15.28 14.88
CA ALA A 189 -35.20 -14.51 14.21
C ALA A 189 -36.15 -15.41 13.40
N GLY A 190 -35.59 -16.41 12.70
CA GLY A 190 -36.37 -17.42 11.98
C GLY A 190 -37.26 -18.26 12.90
N ALA A 191 -36.72 -18.69 14.04
CA ALA A 191 -37.47 -19.41 15.07
C ALA A 191 -38.65 -18.58 15.60
N PHE A 192 -38.40 -17.30 15.90
CA PHE A 192 -39.40 -16.36 16.40
C PHE A 192 -40.51 -16.09 15.39
N ALA A 193 -40.16 -15.78 14.14
CA ALA A 193 -41.11 -15.56 13.05
C ALA A 193 -41.95 -16.81 12.75
N ALA A 194 -41.34 -17.99 12.81
CA ALA A 194 -42.05 -19.26 12.65
C ALA A 194 -43.07 -19.49 13.77
N ALA A 195 -42.71 -19.14 15.01
CA ALA A 195 -43.60 -19.30 16.15
C ALA A 195 -44.84 -18.40 16.06
N ILE A 196 -44.65 -17.10 15.83
CA ILE A 196 -45.75 -16.11 15.82
C ILE A 196 -46.72 -16.32 14.66
N THR A 197 -46.23 -16.84 13.52
CA THR A 197 -47.06 -17.09 12.33
C THR A 197 -47.61 -18.51 12.24
N THR A 198 -47.44 -19.35 13.27
CA THR A 198 -47.98 -20.73 13.29
C THR A 198 -49.50 -20.79 13.07
N PRO A 199 -50.33 -19.94 13.67
CA PRO A 199 -51.77 -19.93 13.40
C PRO A 199 -52.13 -19.72 11.92
N LEU A 200 -51.39 -18.86 11.22
CA LEU A 200 -51.61 -18.54 9.81
C LEU A 200 -51.22 -19.71 8.89
N ASP A 201 -50.15 -20.44 9.21
CA ASP A 201 -49.68 -21.62 8.45
C ASP A 201 -50.64 -22.81 8.59
N VAL A 202 -51.26 -22.99 9.76
CA VAL A 202 -52.29 -24.01 9.98
C VAL A 202 -53.54 -23.70 9.13
N ALA A 203 -54.01 -22.45 9.14
CA ALA A 203 -55.16 -22.02 8.33
C ALA A 203 -54.90 -22.15 6.81
N LYS A 204 -53.70 -21.78 6.37
CA LYS A 204 -53.24 -21.96 4.99
C LYS A 204 -53.22 -23.44 4.59
N THR A 205 -52.65 -24.31 5.42
CA THR A 205 -52.54 -25.75 5.13
C THR A 205 -53.93 -26.39 5.00
N LEU A 206 -54.91 -25.96 5.81
CA LEU A 206 -56.30 -26.39 5.69
C LEU A 206 -56.91 -25.99 4.34
N LEU A 207 -56.73 -24.74 3.90
CA LEU A 207 -57.25 -24.27 2.61
C LEU A 207 -56.58 -24.96 1.42
N GLN A 208 -55.29 -25.27 1.53
CA GLN A 208 -54.51 -25.90 0.45
C GLN A 208 -54.77 -27.40 0.31
N THR A 209 -55.24 -28.05 1.38
CA THR A 209 -55.61 -29.48 1.39
C THR A 209 -57.11 -29.72 1.25
N ARG A 210 -57.91 -28.67 1.06
CA ARG A 210 -59.38 -28.78 0.95
C ARG A 210 -59.86 -29.67 -0.19
N GLY A 211 -59.11 -29.73 -1.30
CA GLY A 211 -59.46 -30.55 -2.47
C GLY A 211 -59.39 -32.06 -2.21
N THR A 212 -58.72 -32.47 -1.13
CA THR A 212 -58.56 -33.87 -0.72
C THR A 212 -59.29 -34.20 0.58
N SER A 213 -60.06 -33.26 1.13
CA SER A 213 -60.83 -33.48 2.35
C SER A 213 -62.19 -34.12 2.04
N GLU A 214 -62.57 -35.13 2.83
CA GLU A 214 -63.91 -35.74 2.79
C GLU A 214 -64.96 -34.87 3.49
N ASP A 215 -64.53 -33.84 4.22
CA ASP A 215 -65.41 -32.96 4.97
C ASP A 215 -66.04 -31.87 4.09
N PRO A 216 -67.38 -31.82 3.98
CA PRO A 216 -68.06 -30.81 3.17
C PRO A 216 -67.74 -29.37 3.58
N ARG A 217 -67.50 -29.10 4.88
CA ARG A 217 -67.22 -27.74 5.38
C ARG A 217 -65.82 -27.27 5.01
N ILE A 218 -64.84 -28.17 5.02
CA ILE A 218 -63.46 -27.85 4.62
C ILE A 218 -63.40 -27.70 3.10
N ARG A 219 -64.08 -28.57 2.35
CA ARG A 219 -64.09 -28.58 0.88
C ARG A 219 -64.65 -27.29 0.27
N HIS A 220 -65.63 -26.67 0.92
CA HIS A 220 -66.26 -25.43 0.47
C HIS A 220 -65.70 -24.17 1.15
N ALA A 221 -64.67 -24.27 2.01
CA ALA A 221 -64.08 -23.11 2.67
C ALA A 221 -63.54 -22.11 1.63
N GLN A 222 -64.04 -20.87 1.63
CA GLN A 222 -63.75 -19.90 0.58
C GLN A 222 -62.63 -18.92 0.96
N GLY A 223 -62.21 -18.88 2.23
CA GLY A 223 -61.11 -18.02 2.65
C GLY A 223 -60.60 -18.27 4.07
N MET A 224 -59.65 -17.41 4.49
CA MET A 224 -59.00 -17.51 5.79
C MET A 224 -59.97 -17.43 6.97
N ARG A 225 -61.01 -16.60 6.88
CA ARG A 225 -62.02 -16.46 7.93
C ARG A 225 -62.73 -17.79 8.19
N ASP A 226 -63.14 -18.48 7.13
CA ASP A 226 -63.78 -19.80 7.23
C ASP A 226 -62.81 -20.83 7.81
N ALA A 227 -61.54 -20.80 7.39
CA ALA A 227 -60.50 -21.68 7.93
C ALA A 227 -60.27 -21.45 9.44
N PHE A 228 -60.16 -20.20 9.88
CA PHE A 228 -60.03 -19.84 11.29
C PHE A 228 -61.24 -20.30 12.10
N GLN A 229 -62.46 -20.08 11.60
CA GLN A 229 -63.70 -20.52 12.23
C GLN A 229 -63.73 -22.05 12.37
N ILE A 230 -63.41 -22.79 11.31
CA ILE A 230 -63.39 -24.26 11.31
C ILE A 230 -62.35 -24.82 12.29
N ILE A 231 -61.15 -24.21 12.36
CA ILE A 231 -60.09 -24.65 13.29
C ILE A 231 -60.51 -24.41 14.74
N TYR A 232 -61.07 -23.23 15.03
CA TYR A 232 -61.52 -22.87 16.35
C TYR A 232 -62.68 -23.77 16.81
N ASP A 233 -63.68 -23.98 15.95
CA ASP A 233 -64.87 -24.80 16.28
C ASP A 233 -64.51 -26.28 16.51
N ARG A 234 -63.45 -26.80 15.89
CA ARG A 234 -63.06 -28.22 16.01
C ARG A 234 -62.03 -28.52 17.07
N ASN A 235 -61.01 -27.67 17.21
CA ASN A 235 -59.84 -27.95 18.04
C ASN A 235 -59.56 -26.86 19.07
N GLY A 236 -60.41 -25.82 19.13
CA GLY A 236 -60.23 -24.66 19.98
C GLY A 236 -58.90 -23.95 19.72
N LEU A 237 -58.43 -23.18 20.71
CA LEU A 237 -57.17 -22.44 20.62
C LEU A 237 -55.94 -23.35 20.40
N LYS A 238 -56.00 -24.61 20.84
CA LYS A 238 -54.91 -25.60 20.63
C LYS A 238 -54.79 -26.05 19.18
N GLY A 239 -55.83 -25.87 18.36
CA GLY A 239 -55.77 -26.13 16.92
C GLY A 239 -54.75 -25.25 16.21
N PHE A 240 -54.58 -24.00 16.64
CA PHE A 240 -53.70 -23.01 16.01
C PHE A 240 -52.21 -23.18 16.32
N THR A 241 -51.85 -23.97 17.33
CA THR A 241 -50.45 -24.25 17.69
C THR A 241 -49.96 -25.61 17.19
N ARG A 242 -50.82 -26.35 16.48
CA ARG A 242 -50.52 -27.68 15.98
C ARG A 242 -49.42 -27.62 14.90
N GLY A 243 -48.27 -28.22 15.18
CA GLY A 243 -47.10 -28.19 14.31
C GLY A 243 -46.10 -27.06 14.61
N LEU A 244 -46.26 -26.32 15.72
CA LEU A 244 -45.33 -25.27 16.16
C LEU A 244 -43.89 -25.79 16.34
N ALA A 245 -43.70 -26.82 17.16
CA ALA A 245 -42.38 -27.39 17.45
C ALA A 245 -41.63 -27.87 16.20
N PRO A 246 -42.22 -28.69 15.30
CA PRO A 246 -41.53 -29.07 14.07
C PRO A 246 -41.30 -27.87 13.15
N ARG A 247 -42.15 -26.83 13.17
CA ARG A 247 -41.93 -25.62 12.36
C ARG A 247 -40.72 -24.81 12.86
N VAL A 248 -40.60 -24.56 14.15
CA VAL A 248 -39.45 -23.84 14.73
C VAL A 248 -38.14 -24.58 14.47
N LEU A 249 -38.14 -25.91 14.70
CA LEU A 249 -36.98 -26.76 14.47
C LEU A 249 -36.59 -26.91 12.99
N THR A 250 -37.49 -26.56 12.06
CA THR A 250 -37.15 -26.50 10.64
C THR A 250 -36.57 -25.14 10.29
N PHE A 251 -37.25 -24.05 10.65
CA PHE A 251 -36.88 -22.69 10.22
C PHE A 251 -35.61 -22.15 10.89
N MET A 252 -35.31 -22.54 12.13
CA MET A 252 -34.13 -22.11 12.86
C MET A 252 -32.81 -22.54 12.17
N PRO A 253 -32.57 -23.84 11.88
CA PRO A 253 -31.38 -24.26 11.15
C PRO A 253 -31.41 -23.88 9.67
N SER A 254 -32.59 -23.80 9.04
CA SER A 254 -32.74 -23.36 7.63
C SER A 254 -32.21 -21.95 7.43
N ASN A 255 -32.66 -20.99 8.25
CA ASN A 255 -32.21 -19.60 8.15
C ASN A 255 -30.72 -19.45 8.49
N ALA A 256 -30.23 -20.18 9.50
CA ALA A 256 -28.81 -20.20 9.84
C ALA A 256 -27.94 -20.68 8.67
N LEU A 257 -28.38 -21.72 7.97
CA LEU A 257 -27.68 -22.28 6.81
C LEU A 257 -27.78 -21.37 5.57
N CYS A 258 -28.94 -20.74 5.33
CA CYS A 258 -29.11 -19.78 4.23
C CYS A 258 -28.13 -18.61 4.34
N TRP A 259 -27.99 -18.01 5.53
CA TRP A 259 -27.04 -16.92 5.76
C TRP A 259 -25.58 -17.38 5.65
N LEU A 260 -25.25 -18.57 6.16
CA LEU A 260 -23.91 -19.15 6.03
C LEU A 260 -23.53 -19.39 4.56
N CYS A 261 -24.44 -19.96 3.78
CA CYS A 261 -24.21 -20.22 2.35
C CYS A 261 -24.17 -18.94 1.53
N TYR A 262 -25.03 -17.97 1.82
CA TYR A 262 -25.01 -16.65 1.17
C TYR A 262 -23.64 -15.98 1.33
N GLU A 263 -23.09 -15.96 2.55
CA GLU A 263 -21.78 -15.41 2.83
C GLU A 263 -20.64 -16.14 2.12
N PHE A 264 -20.68 -17.48 2.15
CA PHE A 264 -19.69 -18.31 1.47
C PHE A 264 -19.66 -18.06 -0.05
N PHE A 265 -20.83 -18.01 -0.70
CA PHE A 265 -20.91 -17.79 -2.15
C PHE A 265 -20.67 -16.33 -2.54
N ARG A 266 -20.97 -15.35 -1.68
CA ARG A 266 -20.61 -13.94 -1.88
C ARG A 266 -19.09 -13.77 -2.01
N ILE A 267 -18.32 -14.36 -1.10
CA ILE A 267 -16.85 -14.32 -1.10
C ILE A 267 -16.28 -15.02 -2.34
N TRP A 268 -16.90 -16.12 -2.75
CA TRP A 268 -16.44 -16.95 -3.86
C TRP A 268 -16.71 -16.31 -5.25
N VAL A 269 -17.85 -15.63 -5.42
CA VAL A 269 -18.21 -14.98 -6.69
C VAL A 269 -17.52 -13.62 -6.88
N ALA A 270 -17.25 -12.89 -5.80
CA ALA A 270 -16.62 -11.57 -5.85
C ALA A 270 -15.08 -11.60 -5.99
N GLY A 271 -14.51 -12.65 -6.60
CA GLY A 271 -13.06 -12.82 -6.78
C GLY A 271 -12.38 -11.48 -7.08
N ARG A 272 -11.57 -10.98 -6.13
CA ARG A 272 -11.21 -9.54 -6.10
C ARG A 272 -10.59 -9.08 -7.42
N PRO A 273 -11.01 -7.90 -7.93
CA PRO A 273 -10.03 -6.82 -8.07
C PRO A 273 -10.54 -5.42 -7.66
N ALA A 274 -9.55 -4.59 -7.35
CA ALA A 274 -9.48 -3.13 -7.12
C ALA A 274 -10.74 -2.26 -7.34
N VAL A 275 -11.07 -1.43 -6.34
CA VAL A 275 -11.90 -0.23 -6.52
C VAL A 275 -11.00 1.00 -6.51
N THR A 276 -10.84 1.59 -7.69
CA THR A 276 -10.47 3.00 -7.88
C THR A 276 -11.72 3.88 -7.66
N PRO A 277 -11.66 4.98 -6.89
CA PRO A 277 -12.72 5.98 -6.92
C PRO A 277 -12.52 6.91 -8.12
N ASN A 278 -13.52 6.92 -8.99
CA ASN A 278 -13.63 7.81 -10.14
C ASN A 278 -14.21 9.15 -9.68
N ILE A 279 -13.49 10.24 -9.94
CA ILE A 279 -13.90 11.63 -9.74
C ILE A 279 -14.64 12.11 -10.99
N GLN A 280 -15.78 12.79 -10.83
CA GLN A 280 -16.36 13.65 -11.87
C GLN A 280 -17.20 14.79 -11.25
N PRO A 281 -17.46 15.91 -11.96
CA PRO A 281 -16.72 17.16 -11.72
C PRO A 281 -17.60 18.42 -11.61
N GLU A 282 -17.31 19.32 -10.67
CA GLU A 282 -17.68 20.75 -10.70
C GLU A 282 -16.63 21.48 -9.84
N ASN A 283 -16.00 22.61 -10.17
CA ASN A 283 -16.25 23.70 -11.10
C ASN A 283 -14.89 24.41 -11.40
N PRO A 284 -14.81 25.27 -12.44
CA PRO A 284 -13.59 25.78 -13.06
C PRO A 284 -13.03 27.03 -12.36
N ASN A 285 -11.83 27.43 -12.80
CA ASN A 285 -10.96 28.55 -12.35
C ASN A 285 -9.95 28.04 -11.30
N ILE A 286 -8.63 28.06 -11.52
CA ILE A 286 -7.80 29.12 -12.08
C ILE A 286 -6.53 28.48 -12.66
N SER A 287 -6.31 28.70 -13.96
CA SER A 287 -5.01 28.61 -14.62
C SER A 287 -4.13 29.80 -14.23
N ASN A 288 -2.86 29.58 -13.87
CA ASN A 288 -1.66 30.21 -14.47
C ASN A 288 -0.39 30.15 -13.59
N GLN A 289 0.75 29.99 -14.28
CA GLN A 289 2.15 30.29 -13.88
C GLN A 289 2.95 29.12 -13.25
N LEU A 290 3.54 28.18 -14.01
CA LEU A 290 4.74 28.19 -14.89
C LEU A 290 6.12 28.37 -14.21
N PHE A 291 6.99 27.37 -14.47
CA PHE A 291 8.41 27.16 -14.17
C PHE A 291 9.38 28.27 -14.64
N PRO A 292 10.65 28.28 -14.18
CA PRO A 292 11.81 27.82 -15.01
C PRO A 292 12.93 27.10 -14.18
N ASN A 293 14.00 26.43 -14.65
CA ASN A 293 14.55 26.13 -15.99
C ASN A 293 15.54 24.93 -15.95
N ALA A 294 15.68 24.25 -17.10
CA ALA A 294 16.52 23.08 -17.33
C ALA A 294 17.96 23.43 -17.75
N ALA A 295 18.97 22.94 -17.02
CA ALA A 295 20.37 22.98 -17.48
C ALA A 295 21.33 21.98 -16.79
N SER A 296 21.00 20.68 -16.58
CA SER A 296 22.04 19.77 -16.05
C SER A 296 22.02 18.23 -16.29
N LEU A 297 21.93 17.71 -17.53
CA LEU A 297 22.21 16.28 -17.82
C LEU A 297 23.67 15.96 -18.23
N PRO A 298 24.37 14.96 -17.63
CA PRO A 298 25.75 14.57 -17.99
C PRO A 298 25.86 13.70 -19.28
N PRO A 299 27.08 13.49 -19.83
CA PRO A 299 27.30 12.86 -21.13
C PRO A 299 27.12 11.34 -21.12
N GLN A 300 26.54 10.81 -22.20
CA GLN A 300 26.29 9.39 -22.43
C GLN A 300 27.55 8.62 -22.84
N GLY A 301 27.82 7.47 -22.21
CA GLY A 301 28.74 6.47 -22.75
C GLY A 301 29.17 5.37 -21.78
N GLN A 302 28.80 4.13 -22.13
CA GLN A 302 29.28 2.82 -21.64
C GLN A 302 28.36 2.04 -20.67
N ALA A 303 27.12 1.77 -21.09
CA ALA A 303 26.42 0.56 -20.66
C ALA A 303 26.80 -0.60 -21.61
N THR A 304 27.40 -1.68 -21.10
CA THR A 304 27.77 -2.87 -21.89
C THR A 304 26.55 -3.71 -22.24
N LEU A 305 26.28 -3.91 -23.54
CA LEU A 305 25.19 -4.71 -24.14
C LEU A 305 25.17 -6.23 -23.79
N ARG A 306 25.90 -6.69 -22.77
CA ARG A 306 26.10 -8.13 -22.49
C ARG A 306 24.98 -8.84 -21.71
N GLU A 307 23.94 -8.13 -21.25
CA GLU A 307 22.86 -8.72 -20.44
C GLU A 307 21.53 -8.98 -21.18
N PHE A 308 21.45 -8.69 -22.47
CA PHE A 308 20.23 -8.91 -23.25
C PHE A 308 20.26 -10.27 -23.95
N SER A 309 19.73 -11.33 -23.33
CA SER A 309 19.51 -12.62 -23.99
C SER A 309 18.27 -12.55 -24.89
N PHE A 310 18.46 -12.83 -26.17
CA PHE A 310 17.40 -12.95 -27.17
C PHE A 310 17.24 -14.42 -27.54
N GLU A 311 16.69 -15.23 -26.64
CA GLU A 311 16.34 -16.62 -26.95
C GLU A 311 14.85 -16.86 -26.65
N GLY A 312 14.09 -17.13 -27.72
CA GLY A 312 12.67 -17.49 -27.67
C GLY A 312 11.97 -17.19 -28.99
N ALA A 313 11.25 -18.17 -29.54
CA ALA A 313 10.48 -18.00 -30.77
C ALA A 313 9.32 -16.99 -30.58
N PRO A 314 9.03 -16.13 -31.57
CA PRO A 314 8.12 -15.01 -31.38
C PRO A 314 6.65 -15.43 -31.52
N THR A 315 5.86 -15.10 -30.50
CA THR A 315 4.43 -14.86 -30.68
C THR A 315 4.23 -13.34 -30.67
N PRO A 316 3.62 -12.73 -31.71
CA PRO A 316 3.34 -11.30 -31.68
C PRO A 316 2.43 -11.02 -30.48
N PRO A 317 2.70 -9.96 -29.69
CA PRO A 317 1.81 -9.58 -28.60
C PRO A 317 0.41 -9.31 -29.19
N SER A 318 -0.56 -10.15 -28.85
CA SER A 318 -1.96 -10.02 -29.28
C SER A 318 -2.65 -8.78 -28.70
N GLN A 319 -1.94 -7.99 -27.90
CA GLN A 319 -2.43 -6.79 -27.23
C GLN A 319 -1.48 -5.61 -27.50
N VAL A 320 -1.54 -5.08 -28.73
CA VAL A 320 -0.88 -3.82 -29.14
C VAL A 320 -1.92 -2.90 -29.74
N THR A 321 -1.89 -1.62 -29.34
CA THR A 321 -2.71 -0.56 -29.96
C THR A 321 -1.82 0.40 -30.74
N PHE A 322 -2.21 0.72 -31.96
CA PHE A 322 -1.53 1.68 -32.82
C PHE A 322 -2.15 3.06 -32.64
N VAL A 323 -1.35 4.10 -32.36
CA VAL A 323 -1.83 5.47 -32.12
C VAL A 323 -1.15 6.45 -33.06
N PHE A 324 -1.91 7.16 -33.89
CA PHE A 324 -1.42 8.28 -34.70
C PHE A 324 -2.46 9.38 -34.91
N SER A 325 -1.94 10.56 -35.23
CA SER A 325 -2.71 11.67 -35.78
C SER A 325 -2.83 11.55 -37.29
N ALA A 326 -4.04 11.74 -37.81
CA ALA A 326 -4.32 11.74 -39.24
C ALA A 326 -5.07 13.02 -39.59
N LEU A 327 -4.47 13.84 -40.45
CA LEU A 327 -5.14 15.00 -41.04
C LEU A 327 -5.83 14.57 -42.34
N LYS A 328 -6.92 15.25 -42.71
CA LYS A 328 -7.69 14.95 -43.93
C LYS A 328 -6.82 14.81 -45.19
N ASP A 329 -5.79 15.63 -45.31
CA ASP A 329 -4.90 15.64 -46.49
C ASP A 329 -3.92 14.45 -46.54
N THR A 330 -3.58 13.85 -45.39
CA THR A 330 -2.67 12.69 -45.29
C THR A 330 -3.39 11.34 -45.21
N LEU A 331 -4.72 11.35 -45.08
CA LEU A 331 -5.52 10.16 -44.83
C LEU A 331 -5.56 9.16 -46.00
N ARG A 332 -5.53 9.67 -47.24
CA ARG A 332 -5.43 8.81 -48.44
C ARG A 332 -4.13 8.01 -48.48
N GLY A 333 -3.04 8.57 -47.97
CA GLY A 333 -1.77 7.87 -47.83
C GLY A 333 -1.74 6.85 -46.69
N ALA A 334 -2.53 7.07 -45.64
CA ALA A 334 -2.61 6.19 -44.47
C ALA A 334 -3.58 5.00 -44.64
N LEU A 335 -4.57 5.11 -45.54
CA LEU A 335 -5.63 4.11 -45.74
C LEU A 335 -5.11 2.68 -46.02
N PRO A 336 -4.07 2.46 -46.85
CA PRO A 336 -3.53 1.12 -47.08
C PRO A 336 -2.94 0.49 -45.81
N VAL A 337 -2.30 1.29 -44.96
CA VAL A 337 -1.72 0.83 -43.69
C VAL A 337 -2.82 0.48 -42.69
N ILE A 338 -3.83 1.35 -42.56
CA ILE A 338 -4.99 1.13 -41.68
C ILE A 338 -5.71 -0.15 -42.07
N SER A 339 -6.01 -0.33 -43.35
CA SER A 339 -6.68 -1.52 -43.89
C SER A 339 -5.90 -2.80 -43.58
N ARG A 340 -4.56 -2.77 -43.73
CA ARG A 340 -3.71 -3.94 -43.48
C ARG A 340 -3.57 -4.27 -41.99
N LEU A 341 -3.37 -3.26 -41.13
CA LEU A 341 -3.32 -3.45 -39.68
C LEU A 341 -4.65 -4.00 -39.13
N GLN A 342 -5.77 -3.55 -39.70
CA GLN A 342 -7.10 -4.07 -39.41
C GLN A 342 -7.24 -5.53 -39.84
N LEU A 343 -6.76 -5.92 -41.04
CA LEU A 343 -6.73 -7.32 -41.49
C LEU A 343 -5.84 -8.21 -40.62
N MET A 344 -4.82 -7.65 -39.99
CA MET A 344 -3.96 -8.35 -39.01
C MET A 344 -4.60 -8.43 -37.60
N GLY A 345 -5.76 -7.82 -37.37
CA GLY A 345 -6.51 -7.89 -36.12
C GLY A 345 -6.02 -6.94 -35.02
N PHE A 346 -5.16 -5.96 -35.31
CA PHE A 346 -4.68 -4.99 -34.32
C PHE A 346 -5.72 -3.90 -34.02
N ARG A 347 -5.67 -3.35 -32.81
CA ARG A 347 -6.47 -2.16 -32.43
C ARG A 347 -5.79 -0.89 -32.94
N ILE A 348 -6.58 0.02 -33.52
CA ILE A 348 -6.08 1.26 -34.14
C ILE A 348 -6.85 2.45 -33.57
N HIS A 349 -6.13 3.42 -33.01
CA HIS A 349 -6.67 4.68 -32.50
C HIS A 349 -6.23 5.83 -33.41
N LEU A 350 -7.20 6.49 -34.05
CA LEU A 350 -6.99 7.62 -34.96
C LEU A 350 -7.31 8.94 -34.24
N LEU A 351 -6.34 9.84 -34.17
CA LEU A 351 -6.52 11.18 -33.61
C LEU A 351 -6.75 12.19 -34.74
N VAL A 352 -7.84 12.96 -34.65
CA VAL A 352 -8.31 13.81 -35.73
C VAL A 352 -8.81 15.14 -35.15
N PRO A 353 -8.55 16.29 -35.80
CA PRO A 353 -9.17 17.55 -35.40
C PRO A 353 -10.70 17.43 -35.38
N SER A 354 -11.35 17.99 -34.36
CA SER A 354 -12.82 17.92 -34.19
C SER A 354 -13.60 18.40 -35.42
N SER A 355 -13.05 19.33 -36.20
CA SER A 355 -13.65 19.84 -37.45
C SER A 355 -13.65 18.83 -38.60
N GLN A 356 -12.84 17.77 -38.54
CA GLN A 356 -12.66 16.77 -39.60
C GLN A 356 -13.18 15.38 -39.21
N ALA A 357 -13.55 15.16 -37.94
CA ALA A 357 -13.84 13.83 -37.42
C ALA A 357 -15.14 13.21 -37.97
N ILE A 358 -16.23 13.98 -38.06
CA ILE A 358 -17.54 13.49 -38.57
C ILE A 358 -17.42 13.06 -40.04
N GLU A 359 -16.70 13.85 -40.84
CA GLU A 359 -16.47 13.54 -42.26
C GLU A 359 -15.56 12.32 -42.42
N LEU A 360 -14.60 12.13 -41.51
CA LEU A 360 -13.69 11.00 -41.54
C LEU A 360 -14.34 9.69 -41.10
N GLU A 361 -15.16 9.69 -40.05
CA GLU A 361 -15.93 8.52 -39.62
C GLU A 361 -16.81 8.00 -40.78
N TYR A 362 -17.48 8.92 -41.48
CA TYR A 362 -18.26 8.59 -42.67
C TYR A 362 -17.40 7.99 -43.80
N LEU A 363 -16.19 8.51 -44.00
CA LEU A 363 -15.23 8.01 -45.01
C LEU A 363 -14.70 6.62 -44.66
N LEU A 364 -14.41 6.35 -43.38
CA LEU A 364 -13.96 5.05 -42.88
C LEU A 364 -15.06 3.99 -42.99
N ASP A 365 -16.30 4.33 -42.60
CA ASP A 365 -17.45 3.42 -42.74
C ASP A 365 -17.77 3.10 -44.21
N THR A 366 -17.50 4.04 -45.12
CA THR A 366 -17.71 3.84 -46.57
C THR A 366 -16.60 3.00 -47.21
N LEU A 367 -15.34 3.15 -46.78
CA LEU A 367 -14.18 2.51 -47.41
C LEU A 367 -13.71 1.21 -46.74
N LEU A 368 -14.03 0.99 -45.45
CA LEU A 368 -13.59 -0.16 -44.66
C LEU A 368 -14.79 -0.84 -43.97
N PRO A 369 -15.42 -1.86 -44.57
CA PRO A 369 -16.72 -2.40 -44.14
C PRO A 369 -16.73 -3.19 -42.80
N ALA A 370 -15.67 -3.13 -41.99
CA ALA A 370 -15.53 -3.89 -40.74
C ALA A 370 -14.75 -3.13 -39.64
N THR A 371 -15.20 -1.92 -39.26
CA THR A 371 -14.50 -0.98 -38.37
C THR A 371 -14.37 -1.39 -36.89
N HIS A 372 -14.69 -2.64 -36.48
CA HIS A 372 -14.74 -3.04 -35.06
C HIS A 372 -13.42 -2.87 -34.27
N ASN A 373 -12.28 -2.72 -34.95
CA ASN A 373 -10.96 -2.53 -34.32
C ASN A 373 -10.38 -1.12 -34.51
N ILE A 374 -11.13 -0.19 -35.12
CA ILE A 374 -10.69 1.18 -35.38
C ILE A 374 -11.54 2.13 -34.53
N SER A 375 -10.88 2.92 -33.68
CA SER A 375 -11.51 3.93 -32.84
C SER A 375 -11.01 5.31 -33.25
N VAL A 376 -11.93 6.23 -33.52
CA VAL A 376 -11.63 7.62 -33.89
C VAL A 376 -11.81 8.51 -32.65
N TYR A 377 -10.83 9.38 -32.39
CA TYR A 377 -10.79 10.27 -31.23
C TYR A 377 -10.57 11.72 -31.66
N HIS A 378 -11.33 12.62 -31.05
CA HIS A 378 -11.32 14.04 -31.38
C HIS A 378 -10.23 14.79 -30.60
N THR A 379 -9.45 15.63 -31.28
CA THR A 379 -8.42 16.49 -30.68
C THR A 379 -8.72 17.98 -30.89
N ILE A 380 -8.29 18.82 -29.95
CA ILE A 380 -8.37 20.29 -29.99
C ILE A 380 -7.57 20.81 -31.21
N PRO A 381 -8.04 21.83 -31.95
CA PRO A 381 -7.36 22.30 -33.15
C PRO A 381 -6.12 23.12 -32.78
N ASP A 382 -4.93 22.57 -33.01
CA ASP A 382 -3.69 23.34 -33.23
C ASP A 382 -2.71 22.49 -34.06
N ASP A 383 -2.36 22.98 -35.25
CA ASP A 383 -1.53 22.29 -36.26
C ASP A 383 -0.09 22.00 -35.79
N THR A 384 0.34 22.57 -34.66
CA THR A 384 1.72 22.54 -34.15
C THR A 384 1.95 21.49 -33.06
N GLY A 385 0.90 20.80 -32.58
CA GLY A 385 0.96 19.91 -31.39
C GLY A 385 0.83 18.40 -31.65
N ALA A 386 0.91 17.92 -32.90
CA ALA A 386 0.56 16.53 -33.25
C ALA A 386 1.29 15.45 -32.44
N ALA A 387 2.58 15.64 -32.13
CA ALA A 387 3.37 14.68 -31.33
C ALA A 387 2.90 14.59 -29.87
N LEU A 388 2.48 15.72 -29.29
CA LEU A 388 2.00 15.81 -27.92
C LEU A 388 0.62 15.14 -27.79
N ASN A 389 -0.26 15.35 -28.77
CA ASN A 389 -1.58 14.72 -28.81
C ASN A 389 -1.48 13.19 -28.91
N ILE A 390 -0.56 12.68 -29.74
CA ILE A 390 -0.29 11.24 -29.86
C ILE A 390 0.18 10.67 -28.52
N LEU A 391 1.13 11.34 -27.85
CA LEU A 391 1.65 10.88 -26.57
C LEU A 391 0.59 10.91 -25.46
N HIS A 392 -0.20 12.00 -25.41
CA HIS A 392 -1.29 12.15 -24.45
C HIS A 392 -2.34 11.04 -24.61
N HIS A 393 -2.69 10.66 -25.85
CA HIS A 393 -3.63 9.56 -26.07
C HIS A 393 -3.02 8.19 -25.76
N ALA A 394 -1.75 7.98 -26.12
CA ALA A 394 -1.03 6.74 -25.87
C ALA A 394 -0.97 6.35 -24.37
N LYS A 395 -1.07 7.33 -23.45
CA LYS A 395 -1.17 7.14 -22.00
C LYS A 395 -2.39 6.34 -21.56
N TYR A 396 -3.52 6.51 -22.25
CA TYR A 396 -4.82 5.94 -21.85
C TYR A 396 -5.16 4.67 -22.62
N VAL A 397 -4.20 4.15 -23.39
CA VAL A 397 -4.36 2.89 -24.12
C VAL A 397 -4.43 1.73 -23.13
N GLU A 398 -5.45 0.89 -23.24
CA GLU A 398 -5.67 -0.24 -22.32
C GLU A 398 -4.72 -1.43 -22.57
N THR A 399 -4.07 -1.49 -23.72
CA THR A 399 -3.14 -2.57 -24.04
C THR A 399 -1.79 -2.37 -23.33
N PRO A 400 -1.11 -3.45 -22.91
CA PRO A 400 0.19 -3.37 -22.22
C PRO A 400 1.30 -2.73 -23.06
N TRP A 401 1.14 -2.74 -24.39
CA TRP A 401 2.04 -2.12 -25.34
C TRP A 401 1.29 -1.17 -26.26
N VAL A 402 1.92 -0.05 -26.59
CA VAL A 402 1.41 0.91 -27.55
C VAL A 402 2.46 1.22 -28.61
N TRP A 403 1.98 1.32 -29.84
CA TRP A 403 2.79 1.69 -30.97
C TRP A 403 2.55 3.15 -31.31
N ILE A 404 3.59 3.95 -31.11
CA ILE A 404 3.55 5.40 -31.34
C ILE A 404 3.99 5.64 -32.78
N MET A 405 3.10 6.25 -33.56
CA MET A 405 3.32 6.50 -34.99
C MET A 405 3.63 7.98 -35.27
N PRO A 406 4.36 8.28 -36.36
CA PRO A 406 4.64 9.66 -36.75
C PRO A 406 3.38 10.35 -37.30
N SER A 407 3.35 11.67 -37.21
CA SER A 407 2.24 12.51 -37.69
C SER A 407 2.12 12.58 -39.23
N ASN A 408 3.16 12.24 -39.98
CA ASN A 408 3.14 12.17 -41.44
C ASN A 408 3.40 10.74 -41.92
N ILE A 409 2.36 10.10 -42.48
CA ILE A 409 2.31 8.66 -42.76
C ILE A 409 2.68 8.33 -44.22
N GLU A 410 2.71 9.31 -45.13
CA GLU A 410 2.91 9.08 -46.57
C GLU A 410 4.24 8.39 -46.88
N ASN A 411 5.29 8.67 -46.10
CA ASN A 411 6.61 8.08 -46.27
C ASN A 411 6.89 6.89 -45.33
N VAL A 412 5.88 6.39 -44.60
CA VAL A 412 6.03 5.48 -43.46
C VAL A 412 5.43 4.09 -43.76
N VAL A 413 4.56 3.99 -44.76
CA VAL A 413 3.90 2.76 -45.23
C VAL A 413 4.88 1.59 -45.39
N GLN A 414 6.01 1.80 -46.07
CA GLN A 414 7.00 0.76 -46.35
C GLN A 414 7.88 0.40 -45.13
N SER A 415 8.05 1.35 -44.20
CA SER A 415 8.81 1.15 -42.95
C SER A 415 8.00 0.43 -41.87
N VAL A 416 6.69 0.67 -41.79
CA VAL A 416 5.80 0.01 -40.82
C VAL A 416 5.71 -1.47 -41.13
N GLU A 417 5.51 -1.84 -42.40
CA GLU A 417 5.36 -3.23 -42.82
C GLU A 417 6.63 -4.05 -42.51
N THR A 418 7.78 -3.54 -42.94
CA THR A 418 9.07 -4.21 -42.68
C THR A 418 9.44 -4.24 -41.19
N TRP A 419 8.99 -3.26 -40.42
CA TRP A 419 9.24 -3.20 -38.98
C TRP A 419 8.30 -4.09 -38.16
N VAL A 420 7.02 -4.14 -38.49
CA VAL A 420 6.08 -5.10 -37.89
C VAL A 420 6.62 -6.51 -38.12
N ASP A 421 7.07 -6.85 -39.32
CA ASP A 421 7.67 -8.16 -39.61
C ASP A 421 9.01 -8.39 -38.88
N SER A 422 9.85 -7.35 -38.74
CA SER A 422 11.19 -7.46 -38.11
C SER A 422 11.20 -7.36 -36.58
N VAL A 423 10.23 -6.70 -35.96
CA VAL A 423 10.15 -6.48 -34.50
C VAL A 423 9.08 -7.33 -33.84
N ALA A 424 7.95 -7.64 -34.51
CA ALA A 424 7.02 -8.64 -33.97
C ALA A 424 7.70 -10.00 -33.79
N SER A 425 8.74 -10.29 -34.60
CA SER A 425 9.57 -11.49 -34.50
C SER A 425 10.70 -11.42 -33.45
N LYS A 426 10.93 -10.25 -32.84
CA LYS A 426 12.05 -9.98 -31.92
C LYS A 426 11.64 -9.16 -30.69
N VAL A 427 10.35 -9.11 -30.33
CA VAL A 427 9.86 -8.38 -29.15
C VAL A 427 10.54 -8.98 -27.92
N PRO A 428 11.50 -8.28 -27.30
CA PRO A 428 12.17 -8.82 -26.14
C PRO A 428 11.27 -8.64 -24.92
N ARG A 429 11.52 -9.39 -23.83
CA ARG A 429 10.98 -9.09 -22.48
C ARG A 429 11.65 -7.85 -21.86
N VAL A 430 11.90 -6.82 -22.66
CA VAL A 430 12.71 -5.68 -22.27
C VAL A 430 11.79 -4.55 -21.81
N GLN A 431 12.02 -4.07 -20.60
CA GLN A 431 11.28 -2.96 -19.98
C GLN A 431 11.69 -1.58 -20.54
N VAL A 432 12.20 -1.48 -21.77
CA VAL A 432 12.57 -0.21 -22.40
C VAL A 432 12.00 -0.07 -23.82
N PRO A 433 11.62 1.14 -24.25
CA PRO A 433 11.07 1.36 -25.59
C PRO A 433 12.05 1.00 -26.69
N THR A 434 11.50 0.48 -27.79
CA THR A 434 12.28 -0.07 -28.91
C THR A 434 11.78 0.51 -30.23
N GLY A 435 12.70 1.06 -31.04
CA GLY A 435 12.37 1.69 -32.32
C GLY A 435 13.42 1.46 -33.39
N THR A 436 13.18 1.98 -34.60
CA THR A 436 14.13 1.89 -35.72
C THR A 436 15.18 2.97 -35.76
N TYR A 437 14.94 4.08 -35.05
CA TYR A 437 15.83 5.23 -35.04
C TYR A 437 15.64 6.04 -33.76
N GLY A 438 16.73 6.69 -33.38
CA GLY A 438 16.78 7.55 -32.21
C GLY A 438 18.00 8.45 -32.28
N ALA A 439 18.16 9.28 -31.27
CA ALA A 439 19.22 10.27 -31.25
C ALA A 439 20.09 10.14 -30.00
N ARG A 440 21.36 10.50 -30.14
CA ARG A 440 22.33 10.69 -29.07
C ARG A 440 22.65 12.18 -28.95
N LEU A 441 22.77 12.64 -27.72
CA LEU A 441 23.21 14.00 -27.42
C LEU A 441 24.75 14.01 -27.39
N THR A 442 25.37 14.88 -28.19
CA THR A 442 26.83 15.09 -28.24
C THR A 442 27.16 16.54 -27.92
N ASP A 443 28.40 16.83 -27.54
CA ASP A 443 28.86 18.19 -27.17
C ASP A 443 28.67 19.24 -28.29
N SER A 444 28.55 18.80 -29.55
CA SER A 444 28.33 19.62 -30.75
C SER A 444 26.88 19.64 -31.27
N GLY A 445 25.93 18.95 -30.63
CA GLY A 445 24.53 18.87 -31.08
C GLY A 445 23.91 17.48 -31.00
N ILE A 446 22.92 17.21 -31.84
CA ILE A 446 22.15 15.95 -31.87
C ILE A 446 22.70 15.03 -32.96
N ALA A 447 23.24 13.87 -32.60
CA ALA A 447 23.74 12.86 -33.52
C ALA A 447 22.70 11.74 -33.69
N CYS A 448 22.22 11.52 -34.91
CA CYS A 448 21.23 10.47 -35.15
C CYS A 448 21.80 9.10 -35.47
N ILE A 449 21.13 8.10 -34.90
CA ILE A 449 21.55 6.72 -34.93
C ILE A 449 20.46 5.93 -35.67
N SER A 450 20.85 5.38 -36.82
CA SER A 450 20.12 4.35 -37.54
C SER A 450 21.09 3.20 -37.80
N THR A 451 20.95 2.11 -37.07
CA THR A 451 21.90 0.99 -37.16
C THR A 451 21.49 0.00 -38.25
N ARG A 452 22.48 -0.61 -38.90
CA ARG A 452 22.27 -1.82 -39.71
C ARG A 452 22.54 -3.05 -38.85
N GLY A 453 21.47 -3.70 -38.39
CA GLY A 453 21.55 -5.03 -37.75
C GLY A 453 22.23 -5.11 -36.37
N ARG A 454 22.55 -3.97 -35.72
CA ARG A 454 23.05 -3.93 -34.33
C ARG A 454 22.10 -3.17 -33.42
N VAL A 455 21.94 -3.66 -32.19
CA VAL A 455 21.14 -3.02 -31.16
C VAL A 455 21.98 -1.92 -30.51
N GLU A 456 21.52 -0.67 -30.54
CA GLU A 456 22.25 0.45 -29.93
C GLU A 456 21.36 1.30 -29.00
N PRO A 457 21.90 1.72 -27.85
CA PRO A 457 21.18 2.60 -26.94
C PRO A 457 21.20 4.06 -27.41
N VAL A 458 20.08 4.74 -27.18
CA VAL A 458 19.85 6.13 -27.59
C VAL A 458 19.31 6.98 -26.42
N ALA A 459 19.50 8.30 -26.51
CA ALA A 459 18.94 9.26 -25.55
C ALA A 459 17.42 9.35 -25.67
N PHE A 460 16.88 9.25 -26.88
CA PHE A 460 15.46 9.17 -27.15
C PHE A 460 15.18 8.50 -28.50
N LEU A 461 14.00 7.88 -28.63
CA LEU A 461 13.49 7.35 -29.88
C LEU A 461 12.57 8.37 -30.56
N VAL A 462 12.50 8.33 -31.88
CA VAL A 462 11.55 9.13 -32.66
C VAL A 462 10.56 8.18 -33.33
N PRO A 463 9.25 8.49 -33.40
CA PRO A 463 8.26 7.56 -33.96
C PRO A 463 8.58 7.18 -35.40
N PRO A 464 8.42 5.89 -35.82
CA PRO A 464 7.68 4.89 -35.07
C PRO A 464 8.53 4.09 -34.08
N PHE A 465 7.97 3.85 -32.90
CA PHE A 465 8.54 2.96 -31.90
C PHE A 465 7.46 2.29 -31.05
N LEU A 466 7.82 1.16 -30.44
CA LEU A 466 7.00 0.43 -29.49
C LEU A 466 7.42 0.79 -28.06
N ALA A 467 6.45 1.14 -27.23
CA ALA A 467 6.68 1.44 -25.82
C ALA A 467 5.75 0.62 -24.94
N PRO A 468 6.22 0.15 -23.77
CA PRO A 468 5.35 -0.32 -22.70
C PRO A 468 4.46 0.82 -22.23
N THR A 469 3.15 0.59 -22.19
CA THR A 469 2.18 1.59 -21.74
C THR A 469 2.48 2.13 -20.33
N PRO A 470 2.93 1.33 -19.33
CA PRO A 470 3.27 1.85 -18.00
C PRO A 470 4.37 2.92 -17.99
N LEU A 471 5.28 2.92 -18.97
CA LEU A 471 6.31 3.95 -19.09
C LEU A 471 5.76 5.28 -19.63
N LEU A 472 4.55 5.29 -20.16
CA LEU A 472 3.88 6.47 -20.72
C LEU A 472 2.85 7.09 -19.76
N VAL A 473 2.54 6.43 -18.64
CA VAL A 473 1.58 6.91 -17.63
C VAL A 473 2.27 7.85 -16.64
N GLU A 474 1.75 9.08 -16.44
CA GLU A 474 2.17 10.01 -15.37
C GLU A 474 1.08 10.29 -14.33
N SER A 475 1.56 10.46 -13.09
CA SER A 475 0.91 11.05 -11.91
C SER A 475 1.51 12.43 -11.53
N GLU A 476 2.20 13.15 -12.42
CA GLU A 476 2.54 14.58 -12.24
C GLU A 476 2.40 15.37 -13.58
N PRO A 477 2.15 16.69 -13.57
CA PRO A 477 1.97 17.49 -14.78
C PRO A 477 3.31 18.09 -15.26
N GLY A 478 4.03 17.40 -16.17
CA GLY A 478 5.43 17.76 -16.48
C GLY A 478 5.85 17.94 -17.94
N ILE A 479 5.07 17.52 -18.94
CA ILE A 479 5.39 17.86 -20.35
C ILE A 479 4.80 19.24 -20.65
N SER A 480 5.30 20.27 -19.96
CA SER A 480 4.91 21.64 -20.25
C SER A 480 5.46 22.04 -21.62
N ALA A 481 4.64 22.73 -22.39
CA ALA A 481 4.92 23.25 -23.72
C ALA A 481 6.06 24.28 -23.71
N ASP A 482 7.31 23.83 -23.54
CA ASP A 482 8.44 24.57 -24.05
C ASP A 482 8.40 24.37 -25.58
N ILE A 483 7.80 25.34 -26.29
CA ILE A 483 7.54 25.31 -27.74
C ILE A 483 8.85 25.12 -28.55
N GLN A 484 10.01 25.17 -27.88
CA GLN A 484 11.33 24.94 -28.46
C GLN A 484 11.94 23.55 -28.16
N ALA A 485 11.41 22.76 -27.22
CA ALA A 485 11.97 21.46 -26.82
C ALA A 485 11.26 20.28 -27.52
N ASN A 486 12.03 19.31 -28.02
CA ASN A 486 11.50 18.15 -28.74
C ASN A 486 10.77 17.19 -27.79
N VAL A 487 9.45 17.02 -27.97
CA VAL A 487 8.57 16.15 -27.15
C VAL A 487 9.13 14.73 -26.96
N TRP A 488 9.78 14.17 -27.99
CA TRP A 488 10.36 12.83 -27.93
C TRP A 488 11.64 12.79 -27.11
N ALA A 489 12.43 13.87 -27.11
CA ALA A 489 13.62 14.00 -26.28
C ALA A 489 13.25 14.07 -24.78
N SER A 490 12.22 14.84 -24.44
CA SER A 490 11.68 14.91 -23.09
C SER A 490 11.15 13.55 -22.61
N LEU A 491 10.46 12.81 -23.48
CA LEU A 491 10.00 11.46 -23.19
C LEU A 491 11.17 10.49 -22.94
N GLY A 492 12.21 10.54 -23.78
CA GLY A 492 13.40 9.69 -23.63
C GLY A 492 14.17 9.96 -22.35
N GLU A 493 14.34 11.23 -21.95
CA GLU A 493 14.94 11.59 -20.67
C GLU A 493 14.15 11.02 -19.50
N ARG A 494 12.82 11.14 -19.55
CA ARG A 494 11.93 10.59 -18.53
C ARG A 494 12.08 9.08 -18.42
N ILE A 495 12.06 8.37 -19.54
CA ILE A 495 12.28 6.92 -19.57
C ILE A 495 13.63 6.58 -18.95
N ALA A 496 14.70 7.28 -19.33
CA ALA A 496 16.04 7.05 -18.80
C ALA A 496 16.12 7.23 -17.27
N ARG A 497 15.29 8.13 -16.72
CA ARG A 497 15.14 8.37 -15.27
C ARG A 497 14.34 7.27 -14.59
N ILE A 498 13.20 6.88 -15.17
CA ILE A 498 12.32 5.82 -14.63
C ILE A 498 13.03 4.47 -14.61
N THR A 499 13.75 4.15 -15.69
CA THR A 499 14.43 2.85 -15.84
C THR A 499 15.78 2.81 -15.14
N GLY A 500 16.28 3.94 -14.63
CA GLY A 500 17.61 4.07 -14.03
C GLY A 500 18.78 3.74 -14.98
N SER A 501 18.49 3.51 -16.26
CA SER A 501 19.44 2.95 -17.22
C SER A 501 20.23 4.00 -17.99
N GLY A 502 19.87 5.29 -17.84
CA GLY A 502 20.51 6.40 -18.57
C GLY A 502 20.21 6.41 -20.09
N MET A 503 19.26 5.59 -20.54
CA MET A 503 18.89 5.40 -21.95
C MET A 503 17.39 5.63 -22.11
N GLY A 504 16.99 6.46 -23.08
CA GLY A 504 15.58 6.71 -23.38
C GLY A 504 14.94 5.73 -24.36
N GLY A 505 15.73 4.77 -24.84
CA GLY A 505 15.27 3.67 -25.67
C GLY A 505 16.40 2.98 -26.41
N VAL A 506 16.04 1.99 -27.21
CA VAL A 506 16.98 1.16 -27.96
C VAL A 506 16.58 1.12 -29.43
N VAL A 507 17.56 1.33 -30.29
CA VAL A 507 17.41 1.22 -31.75
C VAL A 507 17.74 -0.21 -32.18
N VAL A 508 16.79 -0.85 -32.86
CA VAL A 508 16.96 -2.17 -33.49
C VAL A 508 16.95 -1.97 -35.00
N GLY A 509 18.07 -2.37 -35.63
CA GLY A 509 18.33 -2.04 -37.02
C GLY A 509 17.33 -2.64 -38.02
N SER A 510 16.93 -1.83 -39.00
CA SER A 510 16.18 -2.22 -40.21
C SER A 510 17.13 -2.24 -41.43
N ALA A 511 16.75 -2.94 -42.50
CA ALA A 511 17.58 -3.11 -43.70
C ALA A 511 17.81 -1.81 -44.53
N TYR A 512 17.18 -0.69 -44.15
CA TYR A 512 17.15 0.55 -44.94
C TYR A 512 17.79 1.74 -44.19
N ASN A 513 18.51 2.61 -44.92
CA ASN A 513 19.13 3.82 -44.38
C ASN A 513 18.09 4.96 -44.27
N PHE A 514 17.85 5.46 -43.06
CA PHE A 514 16.89 6.55 -42.78
C PHE A 514 17.53 7.76 -42.07
N SER A 515 18.83 7.99 -42.28
CA SER A 515 19.66 8.96 -41.53
C SER A 515 19.23 10.44 -41.59
N ASP A 516 18.37 10.83 -42.52
CA ASP A 516 17.99 12.24 -42.71
C ASP A 516 16.72 12.68 -41.97
N ARG A 517 15.98 11.77 -41.32
CA ARG A 517 14.70 12.12 -40.66
C ARG A 517 14.83 12.79 -39.29
N CYS A 518 16.01 12.75 -38.70
CA CYS A 518 16.31 13.52 -37.49
C CYS A 518 16.70 14.98 -37.76
N LYS A 519 16.83 15.40 -39.02
CA LYS A 519 17.31 16.74 -39.38
C LYS A 519 16.13 17.66 -39.71
N SER A 520 15.14 17.75 -38.81
CA SER A 520 14.12 18.80 -38.91
C SER A 520 14.73 20.16 -38.52
N PRO A 521 14.33 21.30 -39.13
CA PRO A 521 14.93 22.62 -38.86
C PRO A 521 14.80 23.13 -37.41
N SER A 522 14.02 22.45 -36.57
CA SER A 522 13.74 22.83 -35.17
C SER A 522 14.64 22.15 -34.13
N MET A 523 15.74 21.51 -34.54
CA MET A 523 16.62 20.75 -33.65
C MET A 523 17.92 21.50 -33.32
N THR A 524 17.82 22.59 -32.55
CA THR A 524 18.97 23.29 -31.96
C THR A 524 19.05 23.01 -30.46
N GLY A 525 20.17 22.44 -29.99
CA GLY A 525 20.48 22.37 -28.56
C GLY A 525 20.83 23.76 -27.99
N PRO A 526 20.87 23.93 -26.66
CA PRO A 526 21.13 25.22 -26.04
C PRO A 526 22.56 25.68 -26.35
N GLN A 527 22.71 26.71 -27.19
CA GLN A 527 24.01 27.36 -27.43
C GLN A 527 24.34 28.38 -26.33
N GLY A 528 25.60 28.32 -25.87
CA GLY A 528 26.42 29.46 -25.40
C GLY A 528 25.96 30.23 -24.16
N ILE A 529 26.51 29.90 -22.99
CA ILE A 529 26.50 30.81 -21.82
C ILE A 529 27.93 30.90 -21.28
N LEU A 530 28.36 32.16 -21.13
CA LEU A 530 29.62 32.73 -20.66
C LEU A 530 30.46 31.83 -19.71
N ALA A 531 31.78 31.82 -19.95
CA ALA A 531 32.76 31.19 -19.07
C ALA A 531 32.91 31.99 -17.76
N PRO A 532 33.08 31.33 -16.60
CA PRO A 532 33.33 32.01 -15.33
C PRO A 532 34.67 32.76 -15.35
N SER A 533 34.81 33.78 -14.50
CA SER A 533 36.03 34.58 -14.42
C SER A 533 37.25 33.68 -14.11
N GLU A 534 38.33 33.83 -14.89
CA GLU A 534 39.57 33.05 -14.71
C GLU A 534 40.14 33.18 -13.28
N GLN A 535 39.89 34.32 -12.62
CA GLN A 535 40.38 34.65 -11.28
C GLN A 535 39.80 33.76 -10.16
N MET A 536 38.51 33.41 -10.21
CA MET A 536 37.91 32.49 -9.24
C MET A 536 38.41 31.05 -9.46
N VAL A 537 38.58 30.64 -10.72
CA VAL A 537 39.00 29.28 -11.12
C VAL A 537 40.42 28.97 -10.69
N ASP A 538 41.31 29.97 -10.72
CA ASP A 538 42.69 29.83 -10.25
C ASP A 538 42.80 29.81 -8.71
N THR A 539 41.88 30.46 -7.99
CA THR A 539 41.94 30.55 -6.52
C THR A 539 41.81 29.18 -5.83
N LEU A 540 40.83 28.36 -6.21
CA LEU A 540 40.69 27.00 -5.67
C LEU A 540 41.84 26.09 -6.09
N ARG A 541 42.30 26.24 -7.34
CA ARG A 541 43.42 25.49 -7.89
C ARG A 541 44.71 25.78 -7.12
N ASP A 542 44.97 27.04 -6.82
CA ASP A 542 46.16 27.47 -6.08
C ASP A 542 46.08 27.12 -4.58
N HIS A 543 44.90 27.22 -3.97
CA HIS A 543 44.72 26.86 -2.56
C HIS A 543 45.01 25.38 -2.28
N PHE A 544 44.61 24.47 -3.19
CA PHE A 544 44.76 23.02 -3.00
C PHE A 544 45.99 22.39 -3.68
N ARG A 545 46.90 23.20 -4.25
CA ARG A 545 48.11 22.72 -4.96
C ARG A 545 49.20 22.15 -4.04
N SER A 546 49.18 22.45 -2.73
CA SER A 546 50.26 22.08 -1.79
C SER A 546 49.81 21.24 -0.58
N THR A 547 48.61 20.69 -0.58
CA THR A 547 48.04 20.00 0.59
C THR A 547 48.67 18.63 0.84
N ALA A 548 49.05 18.37 2.09
CA ALA A 548 49.69 17.13 2.52
C ALA A 548 48.76 15.90 2.35
N SER A 549 49.35 14.73 2.06
CA SER A 549 48.60 13.48 1.92
C SER A 549 47.92 13.08 3.23
N GLY A 550 46.59 12.87 3.22
CA GLY A 550 45.83 12.32 4.35
C GLY A 550 44.76 13.24 4.96
N LYS A 551 44.63 14.49 4.49
CA LYS A 551 43.60 15.44 4.94
C LYS A 551 42.43 15.51 3.96
N ILE A 552 41.21 15.68 4.47
CA ILE A 552 40.02 15.98 3.65
C ILE A 552 40.13 17.42 3.13
N GLN A 553 39.80 17.61 1.85
CA GLN A 553 39.67 18.93 1.24
C GLN A 553 38.20 19.34 1.24
N PHE A 554 37.89 20.50 1.81
CA PHE A 554 36.55 21.07 1.82
C PHE A 554 36.47 22.29 0.91
N ALA A 555 35.43 22.35 0.08
CA ALA A 555 35.06 23.57 -0.65
C ALA A 555 33.70 24.02 -0.15
N LEU A 556 33.61 25.26 0.33
CA LEU A 556 32.40 25.86 0.89
C LEU A 556 31.95 27.02 0.01
N PHE A 557 30.73 26.95 -0.50
CA PHE A 557 30.09 27.97 -1.31
C PHE A 557 28.91 28.57 -0.55
N LEU A 558 28.91 29.88 -0.33
CA LEU A 558 27.88 30.57 0.45
C LEU A 558 27.35 31.81 -0.27
N PRO A 559 26.08 32.17 -0.05
CA PRO A 559 25.45 33.31 -0.73
C PRO A 559 25.77 34.65 -0.07
N SER A 560 26.31 34.66 1.15
CA SER A 560 26.62 35.91 1.86
C SER A 560 27.64 35.73 2.97
N GLN A 561 28.23 36.84 3.42
CA GLN A 561 29.06 36.87 4.63
C GLN A 561 28.25 36.56 5.90
N THR A 562 26.94 36.79 5.88
CA THR A 562 26.03 36.41 6.97
C THR A 562 25.94 34.90 7.10
N SER A 563 25.77 34.18 5.98
CA SER A 563 25.78 32.72 5.96
C SER A 563 27.13 32.17 6.45
N LEU A 564 28.25 32.85 6.15
CA LEU A 564 29.57 32.48 6.67
C LEU A 564 29.66 32.61 8.20
N LYS A 565 29.07 33.66 8.79
CA LYS A 565 29.03 33.83 10.25
C LYS A 565 28.22 32.71 10.92
N ARG A 566 27.12 32.28 10.31
CA ARG A 566 26.24 31.21 10.83
C ARG A 566 26.93 29.85 10.86
N ILE A 567 27.61 29.47 9.78
CA ILE A 567 28.34 28.18 9.68
C ILE A 567 29.74 28.22 10.34
N ALA A 568 30.14 29.36 10.89
CA ALA A 568 31.46 29.56 11.49
C ALA A 568 31.84 28.51 12.58
N PRO A 569 30.93 28.03 13.46
CA PRO A 569 31.28 26.97 14.41
C PRO A 569 31.79 25.70 13.72
N THR A 570 31.05 25.23 12.71
CA THR A 570 31.38 24.05 11.90
C THR A 570 32.71 24.24 11.18
N VAL A 571 32.89 25.38 10.52
CA VAL A 571 34.11 25.73 9.76
C VAL A 571 35.34 25.80 10.66
N CYS A 572 35.23 26.51 11.80
CA CYS A 572 36.34 26.63 12.74
C CYS A 572 36.78 25.25 13.25
N ARG A 573 35.82 24.35 13.48
CA ARG A 573 36.11 23.00 13.96
C ARG A 573 36.76 22.12 12.89
N ILE A 574 36.33 22.23 11.64
CA ILE A 574 36.99 21.59 10.48
C ILE A 574 38.46 22.04 10.38
N LEU A 575 38.73 23.34 10.52
CA LEU A 575 40.08 23.90 10.49
C LEU A 575 40.93 23.44 11.69
N GLN A 576 40.35 23.40 12.90
CA GLN A 576 41.01 22.91 14.11
C GLN A 576 41.36 21.41 14.03
N ASN A 577 40.53 20.60 13.37
CA ASN A 577 40.81 19.19 13.06
C ASN A 577 41.92 19.01 12.00
N GLY A 578 42.43 20.12 11.46
CA GLY A 578 43.56 20.15 10.54
C GLY A 578 43.20 19.87 9.08
N HIS A 579 41.93 19.91 8.71
CA HIS A 579 41.49 19.78 7.32
C HIS A 579 41.70 21.07 6.53
N ASP A 580 41.82 20.94 5.21
CA ASP A 580 42.03 22.09 4.32
C ASP A 580 40.66 22.57 3.80
N LEU A 581 40.39 23.87 3.89
CA LEU A 581 39.10 24.46 3.55
C LEU A 581 39.28 25.72 2.69
N ALA A 582 38.63 25.73 1.53
CA ALA A 582 38.46 26.93 0.73
C ALA A 582 37.02 27.42 0.83
N THR A 583 36.84 28.72 1.11
CA THR A 583 35.53 29.35 1.23
C THR A 583 35.34 30.38 0.12
N VAL A 584 34.22 30.28 -0.60
CA VAL A 584 33.82 31.21 -1.65
C VAL A 584 32.47 31.82 -1.28
N ILE A 585 32.40 33.15 -1.33
CA ILE A 585 31.16 33.91 -1.08
C ILE A 585 30.74 34.60 -2.37
N ARG A 586 29.45 34.50 -2.70
CA ARG A 586 28.83 35.21 -3.83
C ARG A 586 27.62 36.01 -3.36
N GLU A 587 27.76 37.33 -3.23
CA GLU A 587 26.63 38.21 -2.89
C GLU A 587 25.80 38.56 -4.14
N LEU A 588 24.49 38.28 -4.10
CA LEU A 588 23.53 38.78 -5.10
C LEU A 588 23.14 40.22 -4.78
N GLY A 589 23.84 41.21 -5.37
CA GLY A 589 23.41 42.61 -5.38
C GLY A 589 24.40 43.62 -4.78
N ASN A 590 24.62 44.71 -5.54
CA ASN A 590 25.58 45.81 -5.39
C ASN A 590 27.07 45.43 -5.47
N ALA A 591 27.65 45.72 -6.63
CA ALA A 591 29.06 45.53 -6.98
C ALA A 591 30.08 46.33 -6.12
N ASP A 592 29.62 47.14 -5.16
CA ASP A 592 30.47 48.07 -4.42
C ASP A 592 30.92 47.57 -3.02
N SER A 593 30.44 46.41 -2.52
CA SER A 593 30.69 45.99 -1.12
C SER A 593 31.70 44.87 -0.89
N VAL A 594 32.12 44.09 -1.89
CA VAL A 594 32.96 42.90 -1.64
C VAL A 594 34.40 43.12 -2.09
N ARG A 595 35.33 43.22 -1.12
CA ARG A 595 36.76 43.07 -1.40
C ARG A 595 37.02 41.66 -1.94
N SER A 596 37.73 41.55 -3.07
CA SER A 596 38.03 40.31 -3.79
C SER A 596 38.61 39.17 -2.92
N ASN A 597 39.29 39.49 -1.82
CA ASN A 597 39.70 38.53 -0.78
C ASN A 597 39.54 39.17 0.61
N GLY A 598 38.97 38.41 1.55
CA GLY A 598 38.67 38.87 2.91
C GLY A 598 38.98 37.83 3.97
N GLN A 599 39.06 38.29 5.23
CA GLN A 599 39.26 37.44 6.40
C GLN A 599 38.14 37.76 7.40
N GLN A 600 37.31 36.78 7.70
CA GLN A 600 36.27 36.87 8.72
C GLN A 600 36.86 36.42 10.05
N GLN A 601 36.94 37.32 11.02
CA GLN A 601 37.23 36.93 12.40
C GLN A 601 35.97 36.33 13.02
N SER A 602 36.10 35.12 13.55
CA SER A 602 35.02 34.39 14.21
C SER A 602 35.15 34.51 15.73
N ASN A 603 34.01 34.56 16.43
CA ASN A 603 33.96 34.51 17.90
C ASN A 603 34.46 33.16 18.46
N TYR A 604 34.64 32.16 17.60
CA TYR A 604 35.12 30.81 17.94
C TYR A 604 36.65 30.65 17.85
N GLY A 605 37.40 31.77 17.83
CA GLY A 605 38.86 31.75 17.91
C GLY A 605 39.57 31.28 16.64
N CYS A 606 38.88 31.25 15.49
CA CYS A 606 39.47 30.93 14.20
C CYS A 606 39.33 32.10 13.22
N HIS A 607 40.25 32.19 12.27
CA HIS A 607 40.17 33.13 11.16
C HIS A 607 39.77 32.40 9.89
N ILE A 608 38.65 32.81 9.29
CA ILE A 608 38.13 32.18 8.08
C ILE A 608 38.46 33.07 6.89
N HIS A 609 39.33 32.58 6.01
CA HIS A 609 39.65 33.25 4.76
C HIS A 609 38.57 32.93 3.72
N TYR A 610 38.10 33.95 3.02
CA TYR A 610 37.13 33.78 1.94
C TYR A 610 37.53 34.61 0.71
N THR A 611 37.12 34.10 -0.45
CA THR A 611 37.26 34.80 -1.73
C THR A 611 35.88 35.25 -2.19
N GLY A 612 35.77 36.53 -2.54
CA GLY A 612 34.56 37.12 -3.11
C GLY A 612 34.56 36.98 -4.63
N GLY A 613 33.45 36.51 -5.21
CA GLY A 613 33.25 36.47 -6.65
C GLY A 613 32.20 37.48 -7.12
N GLU A 614 32.49 38.23 -8.18
CA GLU A 614 31.48 39.05 -8.88
C GLU A 614 30.48 38.14 -9.62
N ASP A 615 29.22 38.56 -9.69
CA ASP A 615 28.19 37.87 -10.46
C ASP A 615 28.45 38.03 -11.97
N THR A 616 28.96 36.97 -12.60
CA THR A 616 29.26 36.93 -14.04
C THR A 616 28.02 36.81 -14.93
N GLY A 617 26.80 36.79 -14.36
CA GLY A 617 25.55 36.54 -15.09
C GLY A 617 25.39 35.09 -15.59
N SER A 618 26.39 34.23 -15.33
CA SER A 618 26.28 32.78 -15.42
C SER A 618 25.55 32.26 -14.18
N GLY A 619 24.56 31.40 -14.37
CA GLY A 619 23.78 30.83 -13.26
C GLY A 619 24.66 30.14 -12.21
N TYR A 620 24.25 30.22 -10.94
CA TYR A 620 24.96 29.74 -9.74
C TYR A 620 25.63 28.37 -9.90
N ASP A 621 24.91 27.41 -10.48
CA ASP A 621 25.40 26.05 -10.71
C ASP A 621 26.57 25.95 -11.68
N LYS A 622 26.62 26.82 -12.70
CA LYS A 622 27.67 26.80 -13.73
C LYS A 622 29.01 27.21 -13.16
N ASP A 623 29.00 28.19 -12.26
CA ASP A 623 30.21 28.69 -11.62
C ASP A 623 30.75 27.63 -10.67
N ILE A 624 29.89 27.00 -9.85
CA ILE A 624 30.29 25.89 -8.98
C ILE A 624 30.86 24.72 -9.80
N ILE A 625 30.22 24.32 -10.91
CA ILE A 625 30.72 23.24 -11.78
C ILE A 625 32.08 23.61 -12.39
N ALA A 626 32.24 24.83 -12.87
CA ALA A 626 33.50 25.25 -13.47
C ALA A 626 34.64 25.35 -12.45
N LEU A 627 34.33 25.83 -11.24
CA LEU A 627 35.26 25.94 -10.11
C LEU A 627 35.69 24.56 -9.61
N THR A 628 34.76 23.63 -9.48
CA THR A 628 35.06 22.25 -9.06
C THR A 628 35.83 21.46 -10.12
N LYS A 629 35.70 21.78 -11.42
CA LYS A 629 36.55 21.19 -12.48
C LYS A 629 38.04 21.51 -12.30
N SER A 630 38.40 22.68 -11.78
CA SER A 630 39.83 22.99 -11.50
C SER A 630 40.34 22.26 -10.25
N TRP A 631 39.46 22.00 -9.29
CA TRP A 631 39.72 21.20 -8.08
C TRP A 631 39.89 19.70 -8.37
N CYS A 632 39.36 19.18 -9.49
CA CYS A 632 39.51 17.79 -9.91
C CYS A 632 40.97 17.33 -10.09
N GLY A 633 41.88 18.20 -10.51
CA GLY A 633 43.25 17.83 -10.88
C GLY A 633 44.18 17.45 -9.72
N THR A 634 43.73 17.55 -8.47
CA THR A 634 44.54 17.23 -7.27
C THR A 634 44.42 15.74 -6.88
N VAL A 635 45.52 15.15 -6.37
CA VAL A 635 45.70 13.69 -6.12
C VAL A 635 44.91 13.16 -4.91
N VAL A 636 44.30 14.03 -4.09
CA VAL A 636 43.60 13.64 -2.85
C VAL A 636 42.22 13.02 -3.17
N LYS A 637 41.86 11.92 -2.49
CA LYS A 637 40.63 11.16 -2.75
C LYS A 637 39.37 11.69 -2.04
N ASP A 638 39.52 12.45 -0.96
CA ASP A 638 38.40 12.87 -0.11
C ASP A 638 38.13 14.37 -0.25
N LYS A 639 37.19 14.70 -1.14
CA LYS A 639 36.81 16.07 -1.52
C LYS A 639 35.35 16.31 -1.14
N ILE A 640 35.07 17.25 -0.25
CA ILE A 640 33.70 17.52 0.23
C ILE A 640 33.25 18.90 -0.20
N LEU A 641 32.14 18.96 -0.92
CA LEU A 641 31.54 20.20 -1.39
C LEU A 641 30.33 20.54 -0.52
N ILE A 642 30.38 21.68 0.17
CA ILE A 642 29.25 22.21 0.95
C ILE A 642 28.74 23.45 0.24
N ILE A 643 27.45 23.46 -0.08
CA ILE A 643 26.76 24.56 -0.74
C ILE A 643 25.68 25.05 0.24
N GLY A 644 25.83 26.28 0.73
CA GLY A 644 24.84 26.94 1.57
C GLY A 644 23.90 27.83 0.76
N GLY A 645 22.69 28.02 1.29
CA GLY A 645 21.73 29.03 0.84
C GLY A 645 20.34 28.49 0.51
N ASP A 646 19.30 29.30 0.74
CA ASP A 646 17.90 28.94 0.44
C ASP A 646 17.55 29.07 -1.06
N GLU A 647 18.36 29.78 -1.85
CA GLU A 647 18.13 29.94 -3.29
C GLU A 647 18.42 28.66 -4.11
N GLY A 648 19.04 27.64 -3.50
CA GLY A 648 19.36 26.34 -4.11
C GLY A 648 18.17 25.44 -4.44
N LEU A 649 16.93 25.89 -4.19
CA LEU A 649 15.70 25.27 -4.72
C LEU A 649 15.25 25.86 -6.05
N LYS A 650 15.67 27.09 -6.38
CA LYS A 650 15.39 27.73 -7.68
C LYS A 650 16.46 27.42 -8.72
N PHE A 651 17.70 27.17 -8.30
CA PHE A 651 18.82 26.72 -9.12
C PHE A 651 19.03 25.23 -8.86
N GLY A 652 18.54 24.36 -9.75
CA GLY A 652 18.41 22.93 -9.48
C GLY A 652 19.67 22.26 -8.94
N ARG A 653 19.52 21.35 -7.96
CA ARG A 653 20.64 20.63 -7.31
C ARG A 653 21.66 20.12 -8.33
N ILE A 654 22.92 20.50 -8.14
CA ILE A 654 24.05 20.00 -8.92
C ILE A 654 24.24 18.51 -8.59
N PRO A 655 24.08 17.61 -9.57
CA PRO A 655 24.28 16.19 -9.33
C PRO A 655 25.76 15.92 -9.08
N LYS A 656 26.05 15.04 -8.11
CA LYS A 656 27.40 14.60 -7.74
C LYS A 656 28.23 14.13 -8.93
N SER A 657 27.60 13.57 -9.96
CA SER A 657 28.26 13.13 -11.21
C SER A 657 28.91 14.26 -12.02
N ARG A 658 28.58 15.52 -11.74
CA ARG A 658 29.10 16.70 -12.45
C ARG A 658 30.26 17.40 -11.75
N VAL A 659 30.60 16.98 -10.53
CA VAL A 659 31.63 17.61 -9.70
C VAL A 659 32.60 16.56 -9.14
N CYS A 660 33.89 16.88 -8.99
CA CYS A 660 34.83 16.01 -8.28
C CYS A 660 34.68 16.14 -6.76
N ALA A 661 33.55 15.70 -6.24
CA ALA A 661 33.32 15.64 -4.81
C ALA A 661 32.90 14.23 -4.40
N THR A 662 33.53 13.76 -3.34
CA THR A 662 33.19 12.55 -2.60
C THR A 662 31.81 12.66 -1.95
N ALA A 663 31.39 13.86 -1.54
CA ALA A 663 30.03 14.18 -1.12
C ALA A 663 29.68 15.63 -1.49
N VAL A 664 28.42 15.87 -1.84
CA VAL A 664 27.86 17.20 -2.11
C VAL A 664 26.72 17.44 -1.15
N ILE A 665 26.84 18.48 -0.32
CA ILE A 665 25.94 18.74 0.79
C ILE A 665 25.28 20.09 0.56
N TYR A 666 23.95 20.10 0.60
CA TYR A 666 23.16 21.31 0.45
C TYR A 666 22.63 21.71 1.82
N LEU A 667 23.08 22.84 2.34
CA LEU A 667 22.61 23.37 3.62
C LEU A 667 21.71 24.58 3.35
N ARG A 668 20.46 24.52 3.81
CA ARG A 668 19.59 25.70 3.87
C ARG A 668 20.18 26.71 4.83
N ASP A 669 19.83 27.99 4.69
CA ASP A 669 20.33 29.02 5.60
C ASP A 669 19.86 28.77 7.05
N SER A 670 18.72 28.09 7.24
CA SER A 670 18.23 27.61 8.54
C SER A 670 19.06 26.47 9.12
N ASP A 671 19.76 25.68 8.30
CA ASP A 671 20.50 24.49 8.75
C ASP A 671 21.95 24.81 9.13
N LEU A 672 22.46 26.00 8.77
CA LEU A 672 23.87 26.39 8.93
C LEU A 672 24.34 26.46 10.39
N GLU A 673 23.49 26.96 11.29
CA GLU A 673 23.84 27.13 12.71
C GLU A 673 23.82 25.79 13.46
N SER A 674 22.93 24.88 13.04
CA SER A 674 22.80 23.54 13.63
C SER A 674 23.71 22.49 12.98
N SER A 675 24.60 22.88 12.05
CA SER A 675 25.45 21.96 11.29
C SER A 675 26.76 21.58 12.00
N GLU A 676 26.99 21.96 13.25
CA GLU A 676 28.29 21.76 13.95
C GLU A 676 28.70 20.28 13.99
N TRP A 677 27.74 19.37 14.13
CA TRP A 677 27.97 17.92 14.18
C TRP A 677 28.63 17.34 12.93
N LEU A 678 28.46 18.00 11.78
CA LEU A 678 29.12 17.61 10.52
C LEU A 678 30.64 17.59 10.67
N SER A 679 31.19 18.49 11.50
CA SER A 679 32.64 18.57 11.75
C SER A 679 33.21 17.35 12.48
N MET A 680 32.35 16.49 13.06
CA MET A 680 32.74 15.26 13.77
C MET A 680 32.81 14.03 12.87
N LEU A 681 32.42 14.15 11.59
CA LEU A 681 32.37 13.01 10.68
C LEU A 681 33.77 12.60 10.19
N THR A 682 33.99 11.28 10.16
CA THR A 682 35.22 10.67 9.62
C THR A 682 35.21 10.65 8.08
N PRO A 683 36.37 10.47 7.40
CA PRO A 683 36.40 10.35 5.94
C PRO A 683 35.49 9.25 5.38
N GLU A 684 35.39 8.11 6.08
CA GLU A 684 34.52 6.99 5.72
C GLU A 684 33.04 7.38 5.82
N GLU A 685 32.65 8.07 6.90
CA GLU A 685 31.30 8.58 7.11
C GLU A 685 30.92 9.59 6.03
N TRP A 686 31.85 10.47 5.65
CA TRP A 686 31.65 11.41 4.55
C TRP A 686 31.43 10.73 3.20
N ARG A 687 32.19 9.68 2.88
CA ARG A 687 31.98 8.89 1.64
C ARG A 687 30.59 8.25 1.59
N ALA A 688 30.03 7.94 2.75
CA ALA A 688 28.73 7.32 2.89
C ALA A 688 27.56 8.31 3.00
N TRP A 689 27.80 9.63 2.92
CA TRP A 689 26.77 10.66 3.11
C TRP A 689 25.45 10.39 2.36
N ASP A 690 25.55 10.05 1.07
CA ASP A 690 24.40 9.83 0.18
C ASP A 690 23.84 8.38 0.21
N ILE A 691 24.43 7.48 1.01
CA ILE A 691 24.08 6.05 1.01
C ILE A 691 22.82 5.74 1.86
N PRO A 692 22.71 6.19 3.13
CA PRO A 692 21.54 5.89 3.95
C PRO A 692 20.30 6.63 3.45
N ALA A 693 19.26 5.87 3.10
CA ALA A 693 17.93 6.35 2.76
C ALA A 693 17.02 6.25 3.99
N ILE A 694 16.68 7.40 4.57
CA ILE A 694 15.85 7.50 5.79
C ILE A 694 14.42 7.86 5.37
N GLU A 695 13.44 7.04 5.78
CA GLU A 695 12.01 7.21 5.50
C GLU A 695 11.24 7.42 6.80
N LEU A 696 10.35 8.42 6.83
CA LEU A 696 9.46 8.70 7.96
C LEU A 696 8.12 8.00 7.74
N ALA A 697 7.77 7.03 8.60
CA ALA A 697 6.50 6.34 8.59
C ALA A 697 5.63 6.83 9.75
N VAL A 698 4.64 7.67 9.44
CA VAL A 698 3.66 8.19 10.38
C VAL A 698 2.46 7.26 10.44
N ILE A 699 1.94 6.99 11.63
CA ILE A 699 0.77 6.15 11.88
C ILE A 699 -0.27 6.99 12.61
N THR A 700 -1.50 7.00 12.10
CA THR A 700 -2.59 7.76 12.71
C THR A 700 -3.95 7.14 12.46
N HIS A 701 -4.91 7.46 13.33
CA HIS A 701 -6.29 6.98 13.25
C HIS A 701 -7.29 8.13 13.42
N ASP A 702 -7.75 8.45 14.63
CA ASP A 702 -8.78 9.48 14.90
C ASP A 702 -8.25 10.61 15.80
N ARG A 703 -7.15 11.27 15.40
CA ARG A 703 -6.48 12.30 16.22
C ARG A 703 -5.96 13.47 15.38
N PRO A 704 -6.84 14.36 14.90
CA PRO A 704 -6.46 15.42 13.96
C PRO A 704 -5.49 16.44 14.58
N TRP A 705 -5.68 16.81 15.85
CA TRP A 705 -4.79 17.75 16.53
C TRP A 705 -3.39 17.18 16.76
N SER A 706 -3.32 15.91 17.17
CA SER A 706 -2.07 15.20 17.41
C SER A 706 -1.28 15.04 16.12
N LEU A 707 -1.95 14.55 15.06
CA LEU A 707 -1.36 14.41 13.74
C LEU A 707 -0.81 15.74 13.23
N ARG A 708 -1.57 16.83 13.35
CA ARG A 708 -1.14 18.16 12.91
C ARG A 708 0.09 18.65 13.66
N ARG A 709 0.16 18.41 14.96
CA ARG A 709 1.34 18.74 15.78
C ARG A 709 2.56 17.94 15.32
N LEU A 710 2.43 16.63 15.14
CA LEU A 710 3.51 15.78 14.64
C LEU A 710 4.00 16.27 13.27
N LEU A 711 3.09 16.43 12.30
CA LEU A 711 3.41 16.86 10.94
C LEU A 711 4.04 18.26 10.90
N ASN A 712 3.60 19.18 11.76
CA ASN A 712 4.24 20.48 11.92
C ASN A 712 5.68 20.35 12.44
N SER A 713 5.92 19.49 13.44
CA SER A 713 7.28 19.25 13.94
C SER A 713 8.19 18.58 12.89
N VAL A 714 7.64 17.68 12.06
CA VAL A 714 8.35 17.10 10.91
C VAL A 714 8.75 18.19 9.91
N LYS A 715 7.84 19.13 9.60
CA LYS A 715 8.13 20.24 8.68
C LYS A 715 9.20 21.21 9.21
N GLN A 716 9.30 21.36 10.53
CA GLN A 716 10.31 22.20 11.19
C GLN A 716 11.69 21.53 11.30
N GLY A 717 11.83 20.27 10.88
CA GLY A 717 13.10 19.53 10.94
C GLY A 717 14.21 20.09 10.05
N HIS A 718 15.46 19.90 10.49
CA HIS A 718 16.67 20.17 9.70
C HIS A 718 17.15 18.90 9.01
N TYR A 719 17.08 18.88 7.67
CA TYR A 719 17.38 17.67 6.87
C TYR A 719 18.72 17.71 6.12
N TYR A 720 19.47 18.81 6.26
CA TYR A 720 20.85 18.95 5.76
C TYR A 720 21.03 18.58 4.27
N GLY A 721 20.01 18.84 3.46
CA GLY A 721 20.05 18.62 2.01
C GLY A 721 19.66 17.22 1.56
N ASP A 722 19.28 16.31 2.46
CA ASP A 722 18.70 15.03 2.06
C ASP A 722 17.29 15.23 1.47
N THR A 723 16.87 14.31 0.60
CA THR A 723 15.48 14.22 0.13
C THR A 723 14.75 13.23 1.02
N ILE A 724 13.62 13.63 1.60
CA ILE A 724 12.93 12.84 2.65
C ILE A 724 11.66 12.20 2.12
N SER A 725 11.53 10.89 2.33
CA SER A 725 10.27 10.16 2.08
C SER A 725 9.41 10.20 3.35
N VAL A 726 8.17 10.67 3.24
CA VAL A 726 7.18 10.68 4.32
C VAL A 726 5.98 9.84 3.90
N VAL A 727 5.70 8.78 4.64
CA VAL A 727 4.57 7.88 4.42
C VAL A 727 3.60 8.05 5.59
N ILE A 728 2.40 8.55 5.32
CA ILE A 728 1.33 8.68 6.31
C ILE A 728 0.39 7.48 6.17
N ASN A 729 0.45 6.56 7.13
CA ASN A 729 -0.40 5.37 7.19
C ASN A 729 -1.68 5.70 7.95
N LEU A 730 -2.77 5.86 7.21
CA LEU A 730 -4.12 6.11 7.71
C LEU A 730 -4.87 4.81 7.96
N GLU A 731 -5.42 4.66 9.16
CA GLU A 731 -6.34 3.57 9.47
C GLU A 731 -7.68 3.71 8.72
N GLN A 732 -8.32 2.60 8.38
CA GLN A 732 -9.56 2.54 7.59
C GLN A 732 -10.66 3.43 8.19
N THR A 733 -10.77 3.45 9.52
CA THR A 733 -11.81 4.16 10.26
C THR A 733 -11.46 5.60 10.60
N ALA A 734 -10.34 6.13 10.08
CA ALA A 734 -9.91 7.51 10.33
C ALA A 734 -11.02 8.53 10.04
N ASP A 735 -11.23 9.48 10.93
CA ASP A 735 -12.20 10.56 10.79
C ASP A 735 -11.86 11.51 9.62
N LEU A 736 -12.86 12.27 9.15
CA LEU A 736 -12.71 13.14 7.99
C LEU A 736 -11.65 14.23 8.19
N GLU A 737 -11.53 14.80 9.40
CA GLU A 737 -10.56 15.85 9.68
C GLU A 737 -9.13 15.29 9.64
N THR A 738 -8.91 14.12 10.26
CA THR A 738 -7.59 13.46 10.20
C THR A 738 -7.19 13.10 8.77
N ARG A 739 -8.13 12.62 7.94
CA ARG A 739 -7.88 12.32 6.52
C ARG A 739 -7.49 13.57 5.73
N GLN A 740 -8.22 14.67 5.89
CA GLN A 740 -7.91 15.94 5.23
C GLN A 740 -6.51 16.42 5.59
N ILE A 741 -6.15 16.40 6.87
CA ILE A 741 -4.81 16.81 7.34
C ILE A 741 -3.71 15.97 6.68
N ALA A 742 -3.92 14.65 6.57
CA ALA A 742 -2.96 13.75 5.96
C ALA A 742 -2.83 13.96 4.43
N GLU A 743 -3.95 14.13 3.73
CA GLU A 743 -4.00 14.29 2.27
C GLU A 743 -3.50 15.66 1.80
N GLU A 744 -3.69 16.71 2.60
CA GLU A 744 -3.23 18.07 2.30
C GLU A 744 -1.77 18.33 2.75
N PHE A 745 -1.16 17.40 3.47
CA PHE A 745 0.17 17.60 4.02
C PHE A 745 1.24 17.72 2.94
N THR A 746 2.04 18.79 3.03
CA THR A 746 3.21 19.01 2.19
C THR A 746 4.39 19.48 3.05
N MET A 747 5.60 19.07 2.67
CA MET A 747 6.84 19.52 3.31
C MET A 747 7.25 20.95 2.89
N GLY A 748 6.45 21.62 2.06
CA GLY A 748 6.75 22.94 1.52
C GLY A 748 8.01 22.92 0.64
N ASP A 749 8.98 23.75 0.97
CA ASP A 749 10.23 23.92 0.23
C ASP A 749 11.24 22.77 0.43
N ILE A 750 11.00 21.85 1.35
CA ILE A 750 11.92 20.74 1.63
C ILE A 750 11.76 19.65 0.56
N PRO A 751 12.84 19.25 -0.14
CA PRO A 751 12.81 18.16 -1.11
C PRO A 751 12.32 16.87 -0.48
N SER A 752 11.19 16.37 -0.96
CA SER A 752 10.52 15.26 -0.31
C SER A 752 9.58 14.50 -1.24
N HIS A 753 9.25 13.28 -0.83
CA HIS A 753 8.18 12.49 -1.40
C HIS A 753 7.18 12.20 -0.28
N VAL A 754 6.00 12.83 -0.34
CA VAL A 754 4.92 12.56 0.61
C VAL A 754 3.95 11.59 -0.03
N SER A 755 3.63 10.50 0.67
CA SER A 755 2.61 9.54 0.24
C SER A 755 1.67 9.21 1.39
N VAL A 756 0.39 9.12 1.09
CA VAL A 756 -0.64 8.73 2.05
C VAL A 756 -1.09 7.32 1.70
N ARG A 757 -1.06 6.41 2.68
CA ARG A 757 -1.47 5.01 2.54
C ARG A 757 -2.72 4.77 3.36
N HIS A 758 -3.84 4.58 2.70
CA HIS A 758 -5.10 4.22 3.34
C HIS A 758 -5.18 2.71 3.54
N ARG A 759 -5.40 2.29 4.78
CA ARG A 759 -5.64 0.88 5.09
C ARG A 759 -7.06 0.50 4.68
N ILE A 760 -7.18 -0.64 3.99
CA ILE A 760 -8.47 -1.15 3.48
C ILE A 760 -9.30 -1.81 4.59
N VAL A 761 -8.64 -2.42 5.59
CA VAL A 761 -9.28 -3.15 6.69
C VAL A 761 -8.68 -2.71 8.01
N TYR A 762 -9.55 -2.34 8.97
CA TYR A 762 -9.13 -2.04 10.33
C TYR A 762 -8.33 -3.21 10.93
N ALA A 763 -7.11 -2.94 11.36
CA ALA A 763 -6.19 -3.98 11.84
C ALA A 763 -5.61 -3.70 13.23
N GLY A 764 -5.85 -2.50 13.78
CA GLY A 764 -5.43 -2.08 15.11
C GLY A 764 -3.94 -1.75 15.21
N LEU A 765 -3.52 -1.20 16.36
CA LEU A 765 -2.20 -0.58 16.52
C LEU A 765 -1.02 -1.53 16.26
N MET A 766 -1.10 -2.79 16.66
CA MET A 766 -0.03 -3.76 16.42
C MET A 766 0.28 -3.91 14.93
N THR A 767 -0.75 -4.12 14.12
CA THR A 767 -0.62 -4.30 12.68
C THR A 767 -0.26 -2.97 12.00
N ALA A 768 -0.83 -1.86 12.48
CA ALA A 768 -0.50 -0.51 12.02
C ALA A 768 1.01 -0.22 12.14
N VAL A 769 1.63 -0.57 13.27
CA VAL A 769 3.08 -0.40 13.47
C VAL A 769 3.90 -1.32 12.58
N VAL A 770 3.58 -2.62 12.56
CA VAL A 770 4.39 -3.63 11.85
C VAL A 770 4.40 -3.40 10.33
N GLU A 771 3.28 -2.98 9.77
CA GLU A 771 3.10 -2.76 8.33
C GLU A 771 3.32 -1.31 7.89
N SER A 772 3.65 -0.41 8.83
CA SER A 772 3.90 1.02 8.53
C SER A 772 5.07 1.23 7.58
N TRP A 773 6.04 0.30 7.59
CA TRP A 773 7.27 0.40 6.82
C TRP A 773 7.79 -0.98 6.38
N TYR A 774 8.23 -1.06 5.13
CA TYR A 774 8.87 -2.22 4.52
C TYR A 774 10.19 -1.80 3.89
N PRO A 775 11.35 -2.29 4.38
CA PRO A 775 12.63 -1.80 3.89
C PRO A 775 12.94 -2.28 2.47
N HIS A 776 13.30 -1.34 1.58
CA HIS A 776 13.61 -1.62 0.17
C HIS A 776 15.03 -2.18 -0.07
N GLY A 777 15.89 -2.15 0.96
CA GLY A 777 17.27 -2.62 0.89
C GLY A 777 17.96 -2.58 2.25
N ASN A 778 19.28 -2.79 2.28
CA ASN A 778 20.08 -2.75 3.52
C ASN A 778 20.50 -1.33 3.93
N ASN A 779 20.28 -0.34 3.06
CA ASN A 779 20.56 1.07 3.34
C ASN A 779 19.25 1.86 3.56
N SER A 780 18.11 1.17 3.71
CA SER A 780 16.80 1.78 3.93
C SER A 780 16.49 1.74 5.42
N TYR A 781 16.28 2.89 6.05
CA TYR A 781 16.05 3.04 7.49
C TYR A 781 14.68 3.66 7.74
N GLY A 782 13.86 3.03 8.57
CA GLY A 782 12.49 3.46 8.83
C GLY A 782 12.37 4.15 10.18
N VAL A 783 11.92 5.39 10.18
CA VAL A 783 11.57 6.14 11.40
C VAL A 783 10.08 5.98 11.64
N ILE A 784 9.70 5.24 12.69
CA ILE A 784 8.29 4.96 12.98
C ILE A 784 7.78 5.97 14.01
N LEU A 785 6.68 6.65 13.68
CA LEU A 785 6.11 7.76 14.45
C LEU A 785 4.60 7.55 14.63
N GLU A 786 4.12 7.54 15.88
CA GLU A 786 2.69 7.63 16.20
C GLU A 786 2.26 9.09 16.30
N ASP A 787 0.99 9.39 16.02
CA ASP A 787 0.44 10.75 15.99
C ASP A 787 0.55 11.54 17.31
N ASP A 788 0.72 10.88 18.46
CA ASP A 788 0.93 11.56 19.76
C ASP A 788 2.40 11.89 20.09
N VAL A 789 3.30 11.66 19.13
CA VAL A 789 4.70 12.07 19.19
C VAL A 789 4.87 13.50 18.67
N GLU A 790 5.84 14.23 19.21
CA GLU A 790 6.30 15.51 18.67
C GLU A 790 7.84 15.48 18.61
N LEU A 791 8.43 16.03 17.55
CA LEU A 791 9.85 15.95 17.27
C LEU A 791 10.59 17.27 17.53
N SER A 792 11.84 17.16 17.96
CA SER A 792 12.80 18.28 17.96
C SER A 792 13.20 18.63 16.53
N PRO A 793 13.46 19.90 16.17
CA PRO A 793 14.04 20.26 14.88
C PRO A 793 15.33 19.48 14.53
N LEU A 794 16.10 19.06 15.54
CA LEU A 794 17.38 18.37 15.40
C LEU A 794 17.27 16.84 15.36
N PHE A 795 16.05 16.28 15.34
CA PHE A 795 15.86 14.82 15.37
C PHE A 795 16.60 14.11 14.24
N TYR A 796 16.58 14.67 13.03
CA TYR A 796 17.20 14.07 11.85
C TYR A 796 18.73 14.09 11.93
N ALA A 797 19.31 15.14 12.52
CA ALA A 797 20.76 15.24 12.75
C ALA A 797 21.27 14.05 13.58
N TRP A 798 20.58 13.73 14.67
CA TRP A 798 20.92 12.58 15.52
C TRP A 798 20.79 11.25 14.81
N ILE A 799 19.73 11.07 14.03
CA ILE A 799 19.53 9.86 13.22
C ILE A 799 20.68 9.71 12.23
N LYS A 800 20.93 10.73 11.41
CA LYS A 800 21.95 10.70 10.37
C LYS A 800 23.33 10.50 10.97
N PHE A 801 23.65 11.19 12.07
CA PHE A 801 24.93 11.07 12.76
C PHE A 801 25.14 9.66 13.32
N GLY A 802 24.13 9.09 13.99
CA GLY A 802 24.20 7.73 14.52
C GLY A 802 24.31 6.65 13.44
N VAL A 803 23.53 6.77 12.36
CA VAL A 803 23.58 5.82 11.22
C VAL A 803 24.94 5.87 10.52
N LEU A 804 25.45 7.07 10.21
CA LEU A 804 26.77 7.22 9.60
C LEU A 804 27.86 6.64 10.51
N ARG A 805 27.89 7.04 11.79
CA ARG A 805 28.92 6.60 12.74
C ARG A 805 28.93 5.08 12.95
N TYR A 806 27.78 4.48 13.23
CA TYR A 806 27.74 3.08 13.67
C TYR A 806 27.52 2.07 12.53
N ARG A 807 27.09 2.50 11.33
CA ARG A 807 26.96 1.61 10.17
C ARG A 807 28.05 1.79 9.12
N TYR A 808 28.44 3.03 8.85
CA TYR A 808 29.28 3.39 7.72
C TYR A 808 30.67 3.94 8.10
N GLY A 809 30.86 4.31 9.36
CA GLY A 809 32.18 4.56 9.94
C GLY A 809 33.01 3.28 10.04
N THR A 810 34.22 3.39 10.61
CA THR A 810 35.17 2.26 10.70
C THR A 810 34.50 1.04 11.34
N PRO A 811 34.14 0.00 10.56
CA PRO A 811 33.19 -0.99 11.03
C PRO A 811 33.88 -1.93 12.03
N SER A 812 33.39 -1.94 13.27
CA SER A 812 33.59 -3.12 14.12
C SER A 812 32.65 -4.22 13.61
N LYS A 813 33.13 -5.48 13.60
CA LYS A 813 32.33 -6.67 13.30
C LYS A 813 31.09 -6.78 14.21
N ASP A 814 31.05 -6.06 15.32
CA ASP A 814 30.01 -6.17 16.36
C ASP A 814 28.82 -5.20 16.16
N THR A 815 28.91 -4.27 15.21
CA THR A 815 27.84 -3.29 14.93
C THR A 815 26.54 -3.93 14.39
N HIS A 816 26.60 -5.19 13.96
CA HIS A 816 25.44 -5.99 13.56
C HIS A 816 24.44 -6.27 14.70
N GLN A 817 24.75 -5.90 15.94
CA GLN A 817 23.79 -5.99 17.05
C GLN A 817 22.90 -4.75 17.22
N LEU A 818 23.19 -3.67 16.48
CA LEU A 818 22.44 -2.43 16.56
C LEU A 818 21.14 -2.53 15.74
N TYR A 819 20.01 -2.68 16.42
CA TYR A 819 18.71 -2.80 15.73
C TYR A 819 18.00 -1.48 15.47
N GLY A 820 18.43 -0.40 16.12
CA GLY A 820 17.76 0.89 16.02
C GLY A 820 18.43 2.03 16.77
N ILE A 821 17.84 3.21 16.63
CA ILE A 821 18.23 4.45 17.30
C ILE A 821 16.97 5.11 17.86
N SER A 822 16.92 5.32 19.17
CA SER A 822 15.83 6.02 19.84
C SER A 822 15.96 7.53 19.66
N LEU A 823 14.83 8.21 19.48
CA LEU A 823 14.72 9.67 19.59
C LEU A 823 14.29 10.11 21.00
N TYR A 824 13.79 9.17 21.81
CA TYR A 824 13.21 9.41 23.12
C TYR A 824 14.14 8.95 24.25
N GLN A 825 14.18 9.70 25.36
CA GLN A 825 14.91 9.33 26.57
C GLN A 825 13.98 8.77 27.66
N PRO A 826 14.05 7.48 28.02
CA PRO A 826 13.13 6.87 28.97
C PRO A 826 13.26 7.49 30.38
N LYS A 827 12.14 7.94 30.93
CA LYS A 827 11.98 8.31 32.36
C LYS A 827 11.47 7.17 33.23
N VAL A 828 11.00 6.09 32.61
CA VAL A 828 10.30 4.99 33.27
C VAL A 828 10.75 3.67 32.67
N SER A 829 11.13 2.72 33.52
CA SER A 829 11.33 1.33 33.14
C SER A 829 9.99 0.60 33.18
N GLU A 830 9.57 0.04 32.04
CA GLU A 830 8.22 -0.50 31.87
C GLU A 830 8.10 -2.03 32.01
N LEU A 831 9.23 -2.74 31.94
CA LEU A 831 9.28 -4.19 31.75
C LEU A 831 9.39 -5.01 33.06
N HIS A 832 9.58 -4.35 34.22
CA HIS A 832 9.60 -5.04 35.51
C HIS A 832 8.24 -5.67 35.86
N MET A 833 8.26 -6.91 36.34
CA MET A 833 7.06 -7.67 36.75
C MET A 833 6.22 -6.96 37.82
N GLN A 834 6.85 -6.24 38.74
CA GLN A 834 6.18 -5.52 39.83
C GLN A 834 5.49 -4.22 39.37
N GLY A 835 5.68 -3.82 38.11
CA GLY A 835 5.09 -2.60 37.54
C GLY A 835 6.13 -1.60 37.02
N ARG A 836 5.64 -0.45 36.56
CA ARG A 836 6.48 0.64 36.05
C ARG A 836 7.29 1.27 37.20
N ARG A 837 8.56 1.57 36.97
CA ARG A 837 9.44 2.21 37.95
C ARG A 837 10.13 3.44 37.34
N PRO A 838 10.38 4.51 38.11
CA PRO A 838 11.23 5.61 37.65
C PRO A 838 12.58 5.08 37.17
N PHE A 839 13.08 5.62 36.07
CA PHE A 839 14.33 5.21 35.44
C PHE A 839 15.13 6.45 35.04
N ASN A 840 16.42 6.43 35.35
CA ASN A 840 17.37 7.46 34.94
C ASN A 840 18.72 6.77 34.72
N ALA A 841 19.18 6.73 33.47
CA ALA A 841 20.44 6.09 33.09
C ALA A 841 21.65 6.75 33.76
N SER A 842 21.66 8.09 33.89
CA SER A 842 22.75 8.81 34.55
C SER A 842 22.95 8.40 35.99
N ASN A 843 21.87 8.15 36.75
CA ASN A 843 21.98 7.68 38.13
C ASN A 843 22.62 6.28 38.21
N ILE A 844 22.31 5.42 37.23
CA ILE A 844 22.89 4.08 37.14
C ILE A 844 24.39 4.21 36.81
N PHE A 845 24.73 5.04 35.83
CA PHE A 845 26.11 5.25 35.39
C PHE A 845 27.00 5.85 36.48
N VAL A 846 26.46 6.76 37.30
CA VAL A 846 27.13 7.26 38.51
C VAL A 846 27.33 6.14 39.52
N ALA A 847 26.31 5.33 39.79
CA ALA A 847 26.38 4.24 40.77
C ALA A 847 27.36 3.13 40.37
N THR A 848 27.60 2.94 39.07
CA THR A 848 28.48 1.89 38.53
C THR A 848 29.80 2.44 37.99
N SER A 849 30.12 3.71 38.24
CA SER A 849 31.38 4.35 37.84
C SER A 849 31.67 4.31 36.33
N VAL A 850 30.64 4.48 35.50
CA VAL A 850 30.81 4.70 34.05
C VAL A 850 31.39 6.10 33.83
N GLY A 851 32.35 6.22 32.91
CA GLY A 851 33.21 7.41 32.78
C GLY A 851 32.48 8.75 32.58
N HIS A 852 31.29 8.76 31.98
CA HIS A 852 30.49 9.98 31.80
C HIS A 852 28.99 9.72 32.08
N PRO A 853 28.37 10.36 33.08
CA PRO A 853 26.96 10.13 33.45
C PRO A 853 25.92 10.40 32.36
N HIS A 854 26.21 11.32 31.44
CA HIS A 854 25.32 11.69 30.32
C HIS A 854 25.77 11.08 28.99
N THR A 855 26.60 10.02 29.03
CA THR A 855 26.94 9.31 27.79
C THR A 855 25.71 8.64 27.20
N PRO A 856 25.53 8.67 25.87
CA PRO A 856 24.55 7.81 25.22
C PRO A 856 24.88 6.33 25.50
N TYR A 857 23.88 5.47 25.36
CA TYR A 857 23.98 4.06 25.77
C TYR A 857 23.20 3.14 24.85
N LEU A 858 23.49 1.85 24.94
CA LEU A 858 22.76 0.78 24.26
C LEU A 858 21.74 0.16 25.21
N SER A 859 20.53 -0.11 24.73
CA SER A 859 19.50 -0.82 25.51
C SER A 859 18.77 -1.86 24.69
N GLN A 860 18.46 -3.00 25.30
CA GLN A 860 17.58 -4.00 24.68
C GLN A 860 16.12 -3.55 24.57
N VAL A 861 15.68 -2.58 25.37
CA VAL A 861 14.28 -2.14 25.37
C VAL A 861 13.99 -1.36 24.08
N PRO A 862 12.98 -1.72 23.27
CA PRO A 862 12.60 -0.97 22.09
C PRO A 862 11.82 0.29 22.47
N CYS A 863 12.18 1.40 21.83
CA CYS A 863 11.46 2.65 21.94
C CYS A 863 10.14 2.56 21.14
N SER A 864 9.07 3.18 21.63
CA SER A 864 7.78 3.28 20.92
C SER A 864 7.31 4.71 20.72
N TRP A 865 8.15 5.70 21.01
CA TRP A 865 7.80 7.12 20.98
C TRP A 865 8.72 7.90 20.03
N GLY A 866 8.99 7.30 18.86
CA GLY A 866 9.92 7.82 17.87
C GLY A 866 11.26 7.09 17.93
N ALA A 867 11.49 6.23 16.93
CA ALA A 867 12.75 5.52 16.77
C ALA A 867 12.98 5.11 15.31
N VAL A 868 14.25 4.93 14.99
CA VAL A 868 14.72 4.39 13.72
C VAL A 868 14.93 2.90 13.89
N TYR A 869 14.41 2.12 12.95
CA TYR A 869 14.62 0.68 12.88
C TYR A 869 15.49 0.31 11.68
N PHE A 870 16.41 -0.61 11.91
CA PHE A 870 17.37 -1.05 10.91
C PHE A 870 16.76 -2.15 10.04
N PRO A 871 17.01 -2.14 8.73
CA PRO A 871 16.26 -2.93 7.75
C PRO A 871 16.35 -4.43 7.96
N GLU A 872 17.54 -4.95 8.28
CA GLU A 872 17.78 -6.37 8.52
C GLU A 872 16.99 -6.89 9.71
N HIS A 873 17.00 -6.15 10.82
CA HIS A 873 16.33 -6.52 12.06
C HIS A 873 14.82 -6.37 11.97
N TRP A 874 14.33 -5.38 11.21
CA TRP A 874 12.90 -5.20 10.99
C TRP A 874 12.31 -6.31 10.11
N ARG A 875 13.02 -6.74 9.04
CA ARG A 875 12.61 -7.90 8.23
C ARG A 875 12.62 -9.19 9.04
N GLU A 876 13.65 -9.38 9.86
CA GLU A 876 13.74 -10.50 10.80
C GLU A 876 12.57 -10.50 11.79
N PHE A 877 12.20 -9.33 12.31
CA PHE A 877 11.05 -9.18 13.20
C PHE A 877 9.73 -9.54 12.52
N GLN A 878 9.49 -9.09 11.28
CA GLN A 878 8.30 -9.45 10.52
C GLN A 878 8.19 -10.98 10.32
N GLN A 879 9.32 -11.64 10.00
CA GLN A 879 9.38 -13.10 9.90
C GLN A 879 9.11 -13.78 11.26
N TYR A 880 9.77 -13.32 12.32
CA TYR A 880 9.58 -13.84 13.68
C TYR A 880 8.13 -13.72 14.14
N LEU A 881 7.52 -12.55 13.93
CA LEU A 881 6.13 -12.29 14.27
C LEU A 881 5.18 -13.20 13.50
N SER A 882 5.38 -13.38 12.19
CA SER A 882 4.55 -14.26 11.37
C SER A 882 4.56 -15.72 11.88
N LEU A 883 5.73 -16.22 12.29
CA LEU A 883 5.89 -17.56 12.85
C LEU A 883 5.30 -17.66 14.27
N ARG A 884 5.43 -16.63 15.11
CA ARG A 884 4.83 -16.62 16.46
C ARG A 884 3.31 -16.57 16.42
N LEU A 885 2.73 -15.86 15.45
CA LEU A 885 1.28 -15.73 15.30
C LEU A 885 0.63 -16.92 14.56
N SER A 886 1.38 -17.71 13.79
CA SER A 886 0.84 -18.89 13.11
C SER A 886 0.57 -20.07 14.04
N GLU A 887 1.06 -20.02 15.29
CA GLU A 887 1.00 -21.05 16.33
C GLU A 887 1.47 -22.45 15.90
N HIS A 888 2.08 -22.60 14.72
CA HIS A 888 2.51 -23.89 14.17
C HIS A 888 3.65 -24.52 14.97
N LEU A 889 4.48 -23.71 15.60
CA LEU A 889 5.74 -24.13 16.20
C LEU A 889 5.85 -23.84 17.70
N MET A 890 5.23 -22.75 18.17
CA MET A 890 5.11 -22.39 19.59
C MET A 890 3.77 -21.71 19.82
N LEU A 891 3.12 -21.98 20.96
CA LEU A 891 1.87 -21.34 21.32
C LEU A 891 2.12 -19.88 21.70
N THR A 892 1.15 -19.00 21.46
CA THR A 892 1.23 -17.58 21.85
C THR A 892 1.36 -17.41 23.39
N THR A 893 0.95 -18.43 24.15
CA THR A 893 1.07 -18.52 25.61
C THR A 893 2.47 -18.87 26.11
N ASP A 894 3.34 -19.42 25.25
CA ASP A 894 4.66 -19.86 25.67
C ASP A 894 5.55 -18.67 26.04
N ILE A 895 6.17 -18.76 27.22
CA ILE A 895 7.01 -17.70 27.78
C ILE A 895 8.41 -17.79 27.17
N VAL A 896 8.74 -16.86 26.27
CA VAL A 896 10.08 -16.77 25.68
C VAL A 896 11.06 -16.08 26.63
N VAL A 897 10.70 -14.91 27.16
CA VAL A 897 11.54 -14.18 28.14
C VAL A 897 10.96 -14.37 29.55
N PRO A 898 11.67 -15.05 30.47
CA PRO A 898 11.14 -15.28 31.81
C PRO A 898 11.04 -13.98 32.61
N ASN A 899 10.04 -13.90 33.50
CA ASN A 899 9.87 -12.78 34.44
C ASN A 899 9.79 -11.38 33.80
N LEU A 900 9.29 -11.30 32.57
CA LEU A 900 9.09 -10.04 31.85
C LEU A 900 7.61 -9.62 31.88
N ARG A 901 7.34 -8.36 32.20
CA ARG A 901 5.96 -7.86 32.29
C ARG A 901 5.22 -7.89 30.96
N SER A 902 5.93 -7.74 29.83
CA SER A 902 5.35 -7.76 28.49
C SER A 902 4.73 -9.11 28.10
N ASN A 903 5.02 -10.19 28.85
CA ASN A 903 4.33 -11.48 28.67
C ASN A 903 2.80 -11.35 28.87
N LYS A 904 2.34 -10.33 29.60
CA LYS A 904 0.91 -10.02 29.79
C LYS A 904 0.30 -9.21 28.64
N TRP A 905 1.09 -8.75 27.66
CA TRP A 905 0.65 -7.89 26.56
C TRP A 905 0.34 -8.71 25.31
N SER A 906 -0.83 -9.37 25.29
CA SER A 906 -1.20 -10.31 24.21
C SER A 906 -1.37 -9.66 22.83
N ARG A 907 -1.60 -8.34 22.75
CA ARG A 907 -1.85 -7.60 21.51
C ARG A 907 -0.81 -6.51 21.21
N SER A 908 0.36 -6.55 21.83
CA SER A 908 1.40 -5.54 21.65
C SER A 908 2.54 -6.08 20.78
N TRP A 909 2.88 -5.36 19.71
CA TRP A 909 4.05 -5.69 18.89
C TRP A 909 5.34 -5.71 19.73
N LYS A 910 5.44 -4.83 20.75
CA LYS A 910 6.60 -4.75 21.66
C LYS A 910 6.84 -6.05 22.42
N LYS A 911 5.80 -6.84 22.72
CA LYS A 911 5.99 -8.16 23.34
C LYS A 911 6.89 -9.02 22.46
N PHE A 912 6.49 -9.21 21.22
CA PHE A 912 7.20 -10.07 20.27
C PHE A 912 8.57 -9.49 19.89
N PHE A 913 8.68 -8.16 19.80
CA PHE A 913 9.97 -7.51 19.54
C PHE A 913 10.96 -7.73 20.69
N ASN A 914 10.51 -7.60 21.96
CA ASN A 914 11.33 -7.91 23.13
C ASN A 914 11.80 -9.37 23.14
N GLU A 915 10.95 -10.31 22.72
CA GLU A 915 11.31 -11.73 22.60
C GLU A 915 12.46 -11.92 21.61
N MET A 916 12.35 -11.35 20.39
CA MET A 916 13.39 -11.44 19.37
C MET A 916 14.72 -10.79 19.83
N VAL A 917 14.65 -9.57 20.37
CA VAL A 917 15.81 -8.83 20.85
C VAL A 917 16.52 -9.57 21.98
N TYR A 918 15.77 -10.16 22.92
CA TYR A 918 16.32 -10.98 24.00
C TYR A 918 17.05 -12.21 23.46
N LEU A 919 16.44 -12.92 22.51
CA LEU A 919 17.04 -14.12 21.92
C LEU A 919 18.32 -13.78 21.17
N ARG A 920 18.35 -12.71 20.38
CA ARG A 920 19.52 -12.32 19.59
C ARG A 920 20.60 -11.58 20.38
N GLY A 921 20.24 -10.96 21.51
CA GLY A 921 21.16 -10.06 22.21
C GLY A 921 21.38 -8.76 21.43
N TYR A 922 20.33 -8.25 20.78
CA TYR A 922 20.38 -6.97 20.08
C TYR A 922 20.17 -5.79 21.04
N ALA A 923 20.62 -4.60 20.63
CA ALA A 923 20.41 -3.36 21.38
C ALA A 923 20.14 -2.17 20.44
N SER A 924 19.48 -1.14 20.95
CA SER A 924 19.25 0.14 20.27
C SER A 924 20.05 1.24 20.96
N LEU A 925 20.51 2.22 20.21
CA LEU A 925 21.14 3.43 20.75
C LEU A 925 20.10 4.33 21.39
N TYR A 926 20.42 4.93 22.54
CA TYR A 926 19.58 5.87 23.27
C TYR A 926 20.33 7.16 23.60
N PRO A 927 19.68 8.33 23.44
CA PRO A 927 20.19 9.60 23.95
C PRO A 927 20.10 9.63 25.47
N ASN A 928 20.99 10.41 26.10
CA ASN A 928 21.07 10.54 27.56
C ASN A 928 21.51 11.94 27.98
N TYR A 929 20.83 12.95 27.44
CA TYR A 929 21.17 14.34 27.74
C TYR A 929 20.71 14.74 29.14
N ASP A 930 21.32 15.80 29.65
CA ASP A 930 20.95 16.34 30.95
C ASP A 930 19.49 16.84 30.95
N HIS A 931 18.88 16.85 32.13
CA HIS A 931 17.48 17.25 32.34
C HIS A 931 16.44 16.48 31.48
N PHE A 932 16.80 15.31 30.94
CA PHE A 932 15.97 14.53 30.00
C PHE A 932 15.59 15.30 28.73
N VAL A 933 16.45 16.22 28.27
CA VAL A 933 16.29 16.82 26.93
C VAL A 933 16.33 15.72 25.88
N SER A 934 15.37 15.73 24.96
CA SER A 934 15.16 14.63 24.03
C SER A 934 14.83 15.12 22.63
N LEU A 935 14.90 14.22 21.65
CA LEU A 935 14.63 14.55 20.25
C LEU A 935 13.21 14.22 19.82
N SER A 936 12.47 13.58 20.72
CA SER A 936 11.04 13.35 20.61
C SER A 936 10.42 13.43 21.99
N THR A 937 9.14 13.76 22.04
CA THR A 937 8.33 13.69 23.25
C THR A 937 7.00 13.01 22.96
N ASN A 938 6.38 12.44 24.00
CA ASN A 938 5.07 11.81 23.89
C ASN A 938 4.07 12.54 24.78
N HIS A 939 2.94 12.93 24.18
CA HIS A 939 1.88 13.68 24.86
C HIS A 939 0.92 12.79 25.67
N LEU A 940 1.04 11.47 25.52
CA LEU A 940 0.20 10.45 26.15
C LEU A 940 -1.29 10.81 26.00
N GLU A 941 -1.77 10.86 24.77
CA GLU A 941 -3.14 11.25 24.44
C GLU A 941 -4.07 10.03 24.43
N ALA A 942 -5.38 10.27 24.55
CA ALA A 942 -6.38 9.20 24.65
C ALA A 942 -6.44 8.35 23.36
N GLY A 943 -6.43 7.02 23.46
CA GLY A 943 -6.40 6.09 22.32
C GLY A 943 -6.46 4.63 22.76
N GLU A 944 -6.03 3.69 21.91
CA GLU A 944 -6.21 2.24 22.14
C GLU A 944 -5.63 1.74 23.49
N HIS A 945 -4.54 2.35 23.97
CA HIS A 945 -3.88 1.97 25.22
C HIS A 945 -3.97 3.01 26.33
N VAL A 946 -4.67 4.13 26.06
CA VAL A 946 -4.70 5.28 26.95
C VAL A 946 -6.16 5.72 27.16
N PRO A 947 -6.71 5.63 28.39
CA PRO A 947 -8.10 5.96 28.65
C PRO A 947 -8.36 7.46 28.48
N MET A 948 -9.60 7.87 28.21
CA MET A 948 -9.94 9.30 28.03
C MET A 948 -9.66 10.18 29.26
N ASN A 949 -9.78 9.64 30.48
CA ASN A 949 -9.55 10.38 31.71
C ASN A 949 -8.14 10.12 32.26
N ILE A 950 -7.14 10.82 31.70
CA ILE A 950 -5.75 10.69 32.13
C ILE A 950 -5.45 11.74 33.21
N ASN A 951 -4.81 11.31 34.30
CA ASN A 951 -4.26 12.22 35.29
C ASN A 951 -3.08 13.02 34.67
N GLN A 952 -3.09 14.35 34.80
CA GLN A 952 -2.00 15.23 34.37
C GLN A 952 -0.63 14.82 34.93
N GLU A 953 -0.60 14.29 36.16
CA GLU A 953 0.64 13.77 36.77
C GLU A 953 1.21 12.58 35.99
N LYS A 954 0.35 11.75 35.40
CA LYS A 954 0.76 10.63 34.55
C LYS A 954 1.29 11.14 33.22
N GLN A 955 0.67 12.14 32.59
CA GLN A 955 1.17 12.75 31.35
C GLN A 955 2.58 13.34 31.54
N ARG A 956 2.84 14.01 32.68
CA ARG A 956 4.17 14.57 33.01
C ARG A 956 5.30 13.52 33.08
N GLN A 957 4.98 12.23 33.26
CA GLN A 957 5.99 11.17 33.27
C GLN A 957 6.49 10.79 31.86
N TYR A 958 5.72 11.12 30.81
CA TYR A 958 6.03 10.82 29.40
C TYR A 958 6.45 12.07 28.63
N PHE A 959 6.05 13.24 29.11
CA PHE A 959 6.49 14.50 28.54
C PHE A 959 7.97 14.77 28.85
N LEU A 960 8.71 15.15 27.81
CA LEU A 960 10.14 15.47 27.82
C LEU A 960 10.36 16.83 27.15
N PRO A 961 11.27 17.66 27.66
CA PRO A 961 11.68 18.86 26.94
C PRO A 961 12.35 18.48 25.61
N LEU A 962 11.85 19.04 24.51
CA LEU A 962 12.46 18.85 23.19
C LEU A 962 13.73 19.69 23.08
N MET A 963 14.77 19.12 22.46
CA MET A 963 15.97 19.86 22.11
C MET A 963 15.63 20.96 21.11
N GLN A 964 16.12 22.18 21.34
CA GLN A 964 15.84 23.37 20.53
C GLN A 964 17.13 23.93 19.96
N GLU A 965 16.99 24.83 18.97
CA GLU A 965 18.12 25.59 18.45
C GLU A 965 18.66 26.59 19.49
N PRO A 966 19.98 26.92 19.44
CA PRO A 966 20.60 27.81 20.41
C PRO A 966 19.97 29.20 20.52
N GLU A 967 19.49 29.79 19.42
CA GLU A 967 18.87 31.13 19.44
C GLU A 967 17.47 31.12 20.08
N VAL A 968 16.67 30.09 19.79
CA VAL A 968 15.30 29.92 20.31
C VAL A 968 15.31 29.58 21.80
N ALA A 969 16.30 28.78 22.26
CA ALA A 969 16.48 28.45 23.67
C ALA A 969 16.70 29.71 24.54
N ASN A 970 17.25 30.79 23.97
CA ASN A 970 17.51 32.05 24.66
C ASN A 970 16.29 33.02 24.70
N LEU A 971 15.22 32.76 23.93
CA LEU A 971 14.08 33.67 23.75
C LEU A 971 12.83 33.29 24.56
N HIS A 972 12.77 32.09 25.13
CA HIS A 972 11.58 31.54 25.79
C HIS A 972 11.86 31.12 27.25
N PRO A 973 11.19 31.72 28.26
CA PRO A 973 11.36 31.34 29.65
C PRO A 973 10.83 29.92 29.89
N GLY A 974 11.70 29.00 30.34
CA GLY A 974 11.36 27.59 30.58
C GLY A 974 11.91 26.58 29.56
N THR A 975 12.49 27.05 28.45
CA THR A 975 13.29 26.24 27.49
C THR A 975 14.78 26.57 27.54
N GLU A 976 15.20 27.27 28.59
CA GLU A 976 16.55 27.80 28.85
C GLU A 976 17.63 26.72 29.10
N LEU A 977 17.36 25.46 28.76
CA LEU A 977 18.27 24.35 29.12
C LEU A 977 19.56 24.37 28.29
N GLY A 978 19.60 25.07 27.15
CA GLY A 978 20.83 25.33 26.38
C GLY A 978 21.55 24.08 25.85
N VAL A 979 20.95 22.89 25.96
CA VAL A 979 21.55 21.62 25.59
C VAL A 979 21.63 21.50 24.08
N LYS A 980 22.85 21.27 23.58
CA LYS A 980 23.17 21.09 22.16
C LYS A 980 23.38 19.62 21.81
N LEU A 981 23.25 19.32 20.52
CA LEU A 981 23.47 17.96 20.00
C LEU A 981 24.87 17.40 20.36
N LEU A 982 25.90 18.27 20.38
CA LEU A 982 27.29 17.92 20.71
C LEU A 982 27.63 18.08 22.20
N ASP A 983 26.66 18.24 23.09
CA ASP A 983 26.87 18.14 24.56
C ASP A 983 26.99 16.66 24.98
N LEU A 984 27.88 15.97 24.27
CA LEU A 984 28.24 14.57 24.42
C LEU A 984 29.66 14.48 24.99
N PRO A 985 30.07 13.33 25.55
CA PRO A 985 31.46 13.12 25.94
C PRO A 985 32.40 13.43 24.77
N LEU A 986 33.42 14.25 25.00
CA LEU A 986 34.37 14.69 23.96
C LEU A 986 33.73 15.40 22.75
N SER A 987 32.50 15.92 22.91
CA SER A 987 31.69 16.51 21.83
C SER A 987 31.48 15.60 20.61
N ASN A 988 31.46 14.28 20.82
CA ASN A 988 31.33 13.31 19.73
C ASN A 988 30.51 12.10 20.19
N LEU A 989 29.94 11.36 19.24
CA LEU A 989 29.37 10.05 19.53
C LEU A 989 30.49 9.09 20.00
N PRO A 990 30.35 8.41 21.15
CA PRO A 990 31.33 7.45 21.63
C PRO A 990 31.56 6.32 20.62
N SER A 991 32.74 5.69 20.69
CA SER A 991 32.99 4.48 19.90
C SER A 991 32.04 3.36 20.34
N TRP A 992 31.81 2.39 19.46
CA TRP A 992 30.91 1.26 19.74
C TRP A 992 31.24 0.52 21.04
N THR A 993 32.53 0.35 21.34
CA THR A 993 33.01 -0.37 22.54
C THR A 993 32.91 0.45 23.82
N ASP A 994 32.78 1.78 23.72
CA ASP A 994 32.71 2.68 24.88
C ASP A 994 31.27 2.92 25.35
N LEU A 995 30.27 2.48 24.58
CA LEU A 995 28.87 2.63 24.93
C LEU A 995 28.47 1.66 26.06
N PRO A 996 27.93 2.16 27.18
CA PRO A 996 27.35 1.31 28.21
C PRO A 996 26.15 0.53 27.66
N VAL A 997 25.95 -0.70 28.13
CA VAL A 997 24.88 -1.60 27.66
C VAL A 997 23.92 -1.90 28.81
N LEU A 998 22.63 -1.74 28.56
CA LEU A 998 21.55 -2.04 29.50
C LEU A 998 20.68 -3.20 29.00
N ASP A 999 20.42 -4.16 29.88
CA ASP A 999 19.51 -5.29 29.63
C ASP A 999 18.02 -4.85 29.61
N LEU A 1000 17.11 -5.79 29.35
CA LEU A 1000 15.65 -5.53 29.36
C LEU A 1000 15.09 -5.04 30.71
N TRP A 1001 15.83 -5.20 31.81
CA TRP A 1001 15.44 -4.76 33.15
C TRP A 1001 16.13 -3.45 33.55
N GLY A 1002 16.99 -2.89 32.69
CA GLY A 1002 17.71 -1.65 32.94
C GLY A 1002 18.98 -1.82 33.77
N ASN A 1003 19.52 -3.04 33.91
CA ASN A 1003 20.79 -3.27 34.59
C ASN A 1003 21.97 -3.21 33.60
N ILE A 1004 23.15 -2.85 34.09
CA ILE A 1004 24.38 -2.88 33.28
C ILE A 1004 24.74 -4.30 32.89
N SER A 1005 25.08 -4.47 31.61
CA SER A 1005 25.50 -5.73 31.01
C SER A 1005 26.59 -5.48 29.94
N SER A 1006 26.90 -6.49 29.14
CA SER A 1006 27.75 -6.39 27.95
C SER A 1006 27.05 -7.06 26.76
N LEU A 1007 27.38 -6.62 25.54
CA LEU A 1007 26.80 -7.19 24.31
C LEU A 1007 27.06 -8.71 24.18
N GLU A 1008 28.26 -9.16 24.56
CA GLU A 1008 28.63 -10.58 24.63
C GLU A 1008 27.76 -11.35 25.62
N SER A 1009 27.50 -10.77 26.80
CA SER A 1009 26.64 -11.37 27.82
C SER A 1009 25.22 -11.52 27.29
N LEU A 1010 24.65 -10.47 26.67
CA LEU A 1010 23.31 -10.51 26.09
C LEU A 1010 23.18 -11.60 25.01
N GLN A 1011 24.17 -11.72 24.11
CA GLN A 1011 24.20 -12.77 23.10
C GLN A 1011 24.27 -14.17 23.73
N SER A 1012 25.13 -14.35 24.73
CA SER A 1012 25.30 -15.65 25.40
C SER A 1012 24.01 -16.10 26.12
N ILE A 1013 23.32 -15.16 26.78
CA ILE A 1013 22.03 -15.40 27.45
C ILE A 1013 20.97 -15.80 26.43
N GLY A 1014 20.87 -15.05 25.33
CA GLY A 1014 19.93 -15.32 24.25
C GLY A 1014 20.18 -16.66 23.55
N LEU A 1015 21.45 -17.00 23.28
CA LEU A 1015 21.85 -18.29 22.71
C LEU A 1015 21.50 -19.46 23.63
N ASN A 1016 21.80 -19.34 24.93
CA ASN A 1016 21.42 -20.35 25.92
C ASN A 1016 19.91 -20.54 26.01
N ARG A 1017 19.15 -19.44 25.89
CA ARG A 1017 17.68 -19.52 25.85
C ARG A 1017 17.20 -20.28 24.62
N ARG A 1018 17.71 -19.98 23.41
CA ARG A 1018 17.38 -20.73 22.19
C ARG A 1018 17.64 -22.22 22.34
N LYS A 1019 18.82 -22.61 22.86
CA LYS A 1019 19.19 -24.01 23.13
C LYS A 1019 18.25 -24.70 24.13
N SER A 1020 17.67 -23.95 25.07
CA SER A 1020 16.72 -24.49 26.04
C SER A 1020 15.31 -24.70 25.49
N MET A 1021 14.90 -23.92 24.49
CA MET A 1021 13.53 -23.93 23.94
C MET A 1021 13.38 -24.80 22.69
N SER A 1022 14.46 -24.97 21.90
CA SER A 1022 14.43 -25.65 20.60
C SER A 1022 15.18 -26.99 20.62
N VAL A 1023 14.73 -27.94 19.79
CA VAL A 1023 15.39 -29.24 19.59
C VAL A 1023 16.59 -29.13 18.63
N CYS A 1024 16.54 -28.20 17.68
CA CYS A 1024 17.61 -27.96 16.72
C CYS A 1024 18.83 -27.34 17.41
N GLN A 1025 20.03 -27.77 17.02
CA GLN A 1025 21.24 -27.03 17.40
C GLN A 1025 21.30 -25.77 16.54
N PRO A 1026 21.33 -24.56 17.13
CA PRO A 1026 21.48 -23.33 16.37
C PRO A 1026 22.83 -23.35 15.65
N ASP A 1027 22.84 -23.11 14.34
CA ASP A 1027 24.06 -23.06 13.55
C ASP A 1027 24.65 -21.64 13.71
N GLU A 1028 25.89 -21.52 14.20
CA GLU A 1028 26.49 -20.21 14.47
C GLU A 1028 26.70 -19.37 13.19
N ILE A 1029 26.60 -19.99 12.02
CA ILE A 1029 27.04 -19.43 10.73
C ILE A 1029 25.86 -19.00 9.82
N GLN A 1030 24.67 -19.61 9.93
CA GLN A 1030 23.50 -19.32 9.08
C GLN A 1030 22.27 -18.95 9.90
N ALA A 1031 22.27 -17.74 10.44
CA ALA A 1031 21.20 -17.16 11.22
C ALA A 1031 19.92 -16.88 10.39
N ILE A 1032 19.10 -17.90 10.13
CA ILE A 1032 17.78 -17.77 9.47
C ILE A 1032 16.68 -17.67 10.54
N ALA A 1033 15.61 -16.91 10.29
CA ALA A 1033 14.50 -16.76 11.23
C ALA A 1033 13.80 -18.08 11.63
N LEU A 1034 14.01 -19.14 10.85
CA LEU A 1034 13.53 -20.50 11.15
C LEU A 1034 14.25 -21.13 12.36
N GLU A 1035 15.43 -20.65 12.76
CA GLU A 1035 16.16 -21.15 13.93
C GLU A 1035 15.48 -20.79 15.27
N TYR A 1036 14.56 -19.83 15.29
CA TYR A 1036 13.94 -19.36 16.54
C TYR A 1036 12.96 -20.35 17.15
N LEU A 1037 12.40 -21.24 16.33
CA LEU A 1037 11.12 -21.90 16.62
C LEU A 1037 11.11 -23.36 16.16
N CYS A 1038 12.23 -24.10 16.22
CA CYS A 1038 12.10 -25.57 16.10
C CYS A 1038 11.20 -26.10 17.23
N PRO A 1039 10.40 -27.15 16.98
CA PRO A 1039 9.39 -27.61 17.91
C PRO A 1039 9.98 -27.92 19.30
N PRO A 1040 9.26 -27.63 20.40
CA PRO A 1040 9.75 -27.86 21.75
C PRO A 1040 9.97 -29.35 22.01
N ARG A 1041 10.98 -29.68 22.84
CA ARG A 1041 11.36 -31.06 23.22
C ARG A 1041 10.20 -31.93 23.72
N GLU A 1042 9.13 -31.34 24.21
CA GLU A 1042 7.97 -32.06 24.76
C GLU A 1042 6.98 -32.55 23.69
N SER A 1043 7.06 -32.06 22.45
CA SER A 1043 6.16 -32.47 21.34
C SER A 1043 6.45 -33.87 20.77
N VAL A 1044 7.52 -34.54 21.19
CA VAL A 1044 7.86 -35.92 20.77
C VAL A 1044 7.15 -36.99 21.64
N ARG A 1045 6.22 -36.61 22.53
CA ARG A 1045 5.42 -37.57 23.31
C ARG A 1045 3.96 -37.61 22.84
N SER A 1046 3.68 -38.27 21.71
CA SER A 1046 2.42 -39.03 21.54
C SER A 1046 2.33 -39.97 20.33
N GLU A 1047 3.39 -40.20 19.55
CA GLU A 1047 3.34 -41.20 18.45
C GLU A 1047 4.16 -42.46 18.79
N ASN A 1048 3.76 -43.16 19.86
CA ASN A 1048 4.24 -44.52 20.12
C ASN A 1048 3.09 -45.49 20.42
N SER A 1049 1.94 -45.26 19.77
CA SER A 1049 0.84 -46.22 19.75
C SER A 1049 0.11 -46.15 18.41
N LEU A 1050 0.69 -46.80 17.41
CA LEU A 1050 0.00 -47.59 16.37
C LEU A 1050 1.06 -47.95 15.33
N GLY A 1051 1.58 -49.16 15.44
CA GLY A 1051 2.53 -49.70 14.49
C GLY A 1051 1.89 -49.84 13.11
N VAL A 1052 2.49 -49.20 12.11
CA VAL A 1052 2.48 -49.69 10.74
C VAL A 1052 3.86 -49.43 10.17
N SER A 1053 4.60 -50.52 9.98
CA SER A 1053 5.82 -50.57 9.18
C SER A 1053 5.50 -50.22 7.73
N TYR A 1054 6.19 -49.24 7.15
CA TYR A 1054 6.41 -49.23 5.71
C TYR A 1054 7.89 -48.97 5.39
N VAL A 1055 8.34 -49.81 4.47
CA VAL A 1055 9.70 -50.09 4.03
C VAL A 1055 10.20 -48.99 3.09
N SER A 1056 11.50 -48.72 3.15
CA SER A 1056 12.21 -47.89 2.18
C SER A 1056 12.16 -48.50 0.76
N SER A 1057 11.81 -47.70 -0.24
CA SER A 1057 12.24 -47.96 -1.61
C SER A 1057 12.31 -46.65 -2.42
N ASN A 1058 13.54 -46.32 -2.80
CA ASN A 1058 14.04 -45.72 -4.05
C ASN A 1058 13.23 -44.68 -4.83
N GLU A 1059 13.97 -43.61 -5.16
CA GLU A 1059 14.17 -42.92 -6.45
C GLU A 1059 13.01 -42.72 -7.45
N ASP A 1060 13.05 -41.50 -8.02
CA ASP A 1060 12.36 -40.95 -9.17
C ASP A 1060 10.89 -40.53 -8.99
N ASP A 1061 10.66 -39.21 -8.84
CA ASP A 1061 10.06 -38.44 -9.93
C ASP A 1061 9.99 -36.93 -9.68
N ILE A 1062 10.07 -36.24 -10.81
CA ILE A 1062 10.15 -34.80 -11.07
C ILE A 1062 8.75 -34.17 -11.17
N ASP A 1063 8.65 -32.91 -10.72
CA ASP A 1063 7.69 -31.86 -11.11
C ASP A 1063 6.20 -31.88 -10.71
N LEU A 1064 5.70 -30.63 -10.65
CA LEU A 1064 4.32 -30.13 -10.74
C LEU A 1064 3.50 -29.84 -9.46
N MET A 1065 3.11 -28.56 -9.39
CA MET A 1065 1.84 -27.93 -8.97
C MET A 1065 2.13 -26.74 -8.04
N GLN A 1066 2.16 -25.49 -8.49
CA GLN A 1066 1.02 -24.67 -8.94
C GLN A 1066 -0.23 -24.81 -8.06
N GLY A 1067 -0.57 -23.70 -7.40
CA GLY A 1067 -1.79 -23.42 -6.64
C GLY A 1067 -1.74 -21.98 -6.17
#